data_AF-A0A3B0V6Z4-F1
#
_entry.id   AF-A0A3B0V6Z4-F1
#
_cell.length_a   1.000
_cell.length_b   1.000
_cell.length_c   1.000
_cell.angle_alpha   90.00
_cell.angle_beta   90.00
_cell.angle_gamma   90.00
#
_symmetry.space_group_name_H-M   'P 1'
#
loop_
_entity.id
_entity.type
_entity.pdbx_description
1 polymer ?
#
loop_
_entity_poly.entity_id
_entity_poly.type
_entity_poly.pdbx_seq_one_letter_code
_entity_poly.pdbx_strand_id
1 'polypeptide(L)'
;MHKEGVKSFPYFVGINSLAELATKEDKVCVLNILGTESRTVTPVSHEFSGQNIVFGTGPGKSGQRLETKSGDIPVFNSIKEGMEAGHRFNTLVVYLPPSGVKDGVAEAVRFNPDLKKVVILTEKVAVSDSRTIRAICQTNGVDVFGANCLGLADAWNNVRIGGALGGSKPEESLVKGSVALFSNSGNFTTTIAVYLLTQGWGTTTSLSSGKDVYIHYGPAEFFHALDNDDRSTSAVIYVEPGGYYEHGLKITKPTVACIVGRWKARLSKACGHAGSLAGSGDDAKAKEKWFMDYFDVDSIYTPENPVVSKKGAVVTNIAYIPEALTAVQKLNGIESDFAPRGDLSLKCWFASNAGYKLPAEINVKPVRAISPYGEQIDVISRQKGAQLPRQTMKDTSGASMMDPKTQVSKIHGLSILEASKRTLEENLVFSLLKEYPDAYGKRLANIALNSFVNHYNDASLIAANAARENGNSPNTVLSAAVAIIGKGKVADSIATAKLLIDKFQHTGLECPSEDFDYSDILKELTDDNKAALSHPNPCARGITLKEALEGMERPSVFVNFVIEASGGKPSSGALLAAIWTTLAWNAYMTKVISKATLTTLSWHSRIFSTMVGCSVPAKKHTATSFCGIDNAELVAGWSFTETAFLALIGRKPTGEELFEFSMLLGLIITNGPGTISAQGAKGGVSADGPAETERVQINKAMIGFMTHTGFAHGGNGYEAIAFLIERFKDEGLKDPSSPKHGLDLKAIASQYADWYKAYKVEQKSIGNIEYKKIPCVNHPIFKGKPVNFDPRERFVTELFEEKGIYNVFLDFYSNLVNSLFESKVTKNVYCVNVDAVIAVILLKIVWKPFIEGTISDEEVESAAFTTFLFGRMIGCAAEVDDHTNRGRNMDTRTAASKCSYVR
;
A
#
# COMPACT_ATOMS: atom_id res chain seq x y z
N MET A 1 56.73 -5.49 8.26
CA MET A 1 57.45 -5.59 6.98
C MET A 1 56.49 -5.06 5.93
N HIS A 2 56.76 -3.91 5.31
CA HIS A 2 55.87 -3.36 4.27
C HIS A 2 55.92 -4.29 3.05
N LYS A 3 54.76 -4.68 2.51
CA LYS A 3 54.72 -5.45 1.26
C LYS A 3 55.09 -4.52 0.09
N GLU A 4 55.94 -5.00 -0.80
CA GLU A 4 56.29 -4.26 -2.02
C GLU A 4 55.17 -4.40 -3.05
N GLY A 5 54.71 -3.27 -3.57
CA GLY A 5 53.78 -3.20 -4.70
C GLY A 5 54.45 -2.60 -5.93
N VAL A 6 53.67 -1.94 -6.78
CA VAL A 6 54.19 -1.18 -7.93
C VAL A 6 55.15 -0.09 -7.46
N LYS A 7 56.40 -0.14 -7.98
CA LYS A 7 57.51 0.74 -7.55
C LYS A 7 57.28 2.25 -7.78
N SER A 8 56.36 2.63 -8.66
CA SER A 8 56.06 4.03 -8.96
C SER A 8 55.31 4.75 -7.83
N PHE A 9 54.75 4.01 -6.87
CA PHE A 9 54.00 4.57 -5.76
C PHE A 9 54.78 4.48 -4.44
N PRO A 10 54.75 5.54 -3.59
CA PRO A 10 55.38 5.51 -2.26
C PRO A 10 54.56 4.72 -1.22
N TYR A 11 53.49 4.07 -1.65
CA TYR A 11 52.57 3.24 -0.86
C TYR A 11 52.24 1.98 -1.68
N PHE A 12 51.69 0.95 -1.02
CA PHE A 12 51.33 -0.29 -1.68
C PHE A 12 50.21 -0.04 -2.71
N VAL A 13 50.46 -0.48 -3.93
CA VAL A 13 49.49 -0.65 -5.01
C VAL A 13 49.79 -2.00 -5.62
N GLY A 14 48.84 -2.93 -5.59
CA GLY A 14 49.03 -4.28 -6.13
C GLY A 14 48.65 -4.41 -7.60
N ILE A 15 47.76 -3.54 -8.10
CA ILE A 15 47.32 -3.51 -9.49
C ILE A 15 48.35 -2.79 -10.37
N ASN A 16 48.99 -3.52 -11.27
CA ASN A 16 49.91 -2.98 -12.27
C ASN A 16 49.23 -2.75 -13.62
N SER A 17 48.20 -3.51 -13.97
CA SER A 17 47.45 -3.39 -15.23
C SER A 17 45.94 -3.43 -14.98
N LEU A 18 45.12 -2.72 -15.78
CA LEU A 18 43.66 -2.78 -15.65
C LEU A 18 43.11 -4.20 -15.81
N ALA A 19 43.82 -5.08 -16.55
CA ALA A 19 43.48 -6.50 -16.66
C ALA A 19 43.46 -7.24 -15.31
N GLU A 20 44.05 -6.68 -14.26
CA GLU A 20 44.12 -7.29 -12.93
C GLU A 20 42.99 -6.81 -12.00
N LEU A 21 42.22 -5.78 -12.37
CA LEU A 21 41.16 -5.21 -11.52
C LEU A 21 40.04 -6.22 -11.21
N ALA A 22 39.49 -6.85 -12.25
CA ALA A 22 38.46 -7.89 -12.15
C ALA A 22 38.79 -9.04 -13.10
N THR A 23 39.01 -10.22 -12.54
CA THR A 23 39.59 -11.39 -13.21
C THR A 23 38.77 -12.65 -12.95
N LYS A 24 38.90 -13.67 -13.80
CA LYS A 24 38.18 -14.95 -13.61
C LYS A 24 38.71 -15.74 -12.41
N GLU A 25 39.93 -15.41 -11.98
CA GLU A 25 40.64 -15.96 -10.84
C GLU A 25 40.18 -15.35 -9.51
N ASP A 26 39.40 -14.27 -9.53
CA ASP A 26 38.85 -13.68 -8.31
C ASP A 26 37.84 -14.65 -7.68
N LYS A 27 38.11 -15.06 -6.45
CA LYS A 27 37.20 -15.84 -5.60
C LYS A 27 36.70 -14.92 -4.50
N VAL A 28 35.39 -14.76 -4.43
CA VAL A 28 34.74 -13.67 -3.68
C VAL A 28 34.04 -14.18 -2.43
N CYS A 29 34.34 -13.55 -1.29
CA CYS A 29 33.54 -13.63 -0.07
C CYS A 29 32.66 -12.38 0.06
N VAL A 30 31.36 -12.55 0.32
CA VAL A 30 30.41 -11.44 0.51
C VAL A 30 29.98 -11.31 1.97
N LEU A 31 30.28 -10.19 2.60
CA LEU A 31 29.80 -9.90 3.95
C LEU A 31 28.35 -9.44 3.93
N ASN A 32 27.54 -10.00 4.83
CA ASN A 32 26.08 -9.77 4.92
C ASN A 32 25.33 -10.19 3.64
N ILE A 33 25.64 -11.36 3.10
CA ILE A 33 25.13 -11.85 1.80
C ILE A 33 23.59 -11.93 1.72
N LEU A 34 22.91 -12.19 2.83
CA LEU A 34 21.44 -12.26 2.92
C LEU A 34 20.75 -10.91 3.20
N GLY A 35 21.51 -9.80 3.22
CA GLY A 35 20.97 -8.45 3.30
C GLY A 35 20.05 -8.11 2.12
N THR A 36 19.21 -7.08 2.30
CA THR A 36 18.16 -6.72 1.32
C THR A 36 18.70 -6.46 -0.08
N GLU A 37 19.83 -5.74 -0.19
CA GLU A 37 20.48 -5.43 -1.48
C GLU A 37 21.38 -6.57 -1.96
N SER A 38 22.23 -7.10 -1.08
CA SER A 38 23.19 -8.15 -1.45
C SER A 38 22.48 -9.41 -1.96
N ARG A 39 21.33 -9.80 -1.40
CA ARG A 39 20.60 -11.01 -1.81
C ARG A 39 20.07 -10.93 -3.25
N THR A 40 19.88 -9.73 -3.80
CA THR A 40 19.40 -9.53 -5.17
C THR A 40 20.55 -9.31 -6.15
N VAL A 41 21.62 -8.63 -5.74
CA VAL A 41 22.77 -8.31 -6.60
C VAL A 41 23.76 -9.47 -6.72
N THR A 42 24.00 -10.18 -5.62
CA THR A 42 24.98 -11.29 -5.54
C THR A 42 24.72 -12.38 -6.57
N PRO A 43 23.48 -12.89 -6.75
CA PRO A 43 23.21 -13.93 -7.77
C PRO A 43 23.58 -13.47 -9.18
N VAL A 44 23.23 -12.23 -9.54
CA VAL A 44 23.54 -11.68 -10.87
C VAL A 44 25.05 -11.55 -11.08
N SER A 45 25.80 -11.09 -10.08
CA SER A 45 27.27 -11.01 -10.16
C SER A 45 27.91 -12.39 -10.28
N HIS A 46 27.42 -13.34 -9.49
CA HIS A 46 27.89 -14.72 -9.48
C HIS A 46 27.68 -15.38 -10.85
N GLU A 47 26.49 -15.26 -11.41
CA GLU A 47 26.12 -15.82 -12.72
C GLU A 47 26.93 -15.19 -13.85
N PHE A 48 27.00 -13.86 -13.91
CA PHE A 48 27.75 -13.16 -14.96
C PHE A 48 29.24 -13.53 -14.93
N SER A 49 29.82 -13.63 -13.72
CA SER A 49 31.26 -13.86 -13.50
C SER A 49 31.68 -15.33 -13.51
N GLY A 50 30.84 -16.24 -13.98
CA GLY A 50 31.20 -17.67 -14.03
C GLY A 50 31.39 -18.31 -12.66
N GLN A 51 30.51 -17.99 -11.71
CA GLN A 51 30.44 -18.56 -10.35
C GLN A 51 31.64 -18.18 -9.46
N ASN A 52 32.02 -16.90 -9.45
CA ASN A 52 33.17 -16.41 -8.69
C ASN A 52 32.95 -16.27 -7.17
N ILE A 53 31.69 -16.27 -6.70
CA ILE A 53 31.35 -16.12 -5.28
C ILE A 53 31.37 -17.48 -4.58
N VAL A 54 32.26 -17.66 -3.60
CA VAL A 54 32.52 -18.95 -2.97
C VAL A 54 31.73 -19.20 -1.69
N PHE A 55 31.45 -18.14 -0.92
CA PHE A 55 30.57 -18.16 0.25
C PHE A 55 30.24 -16.72 0.67
N GLY A 56 29.28 -16.57 1.58
CA GLY A 56 29.03 -15.29 2.25
C GLY A 56 28.83 -15.44 3.75
N THR A 57 28.76 -14.30 4.45
CA THR A 57 28.54 -14.27 5.89
C THR A 57 27.22 -13.60 6.27
N GLY A 58 26.67 -13.98 7.42
CA GLY A 58 25.50 -13.40 8.05
C GLY A 58 25.41 -13.83 9.52
N PRO A 59 25.63 -12.93 10.49
CA PRO A 59 25.56 -13.29 11.91
C PRO A 59 24.20 -13.92 12.28
N GLY A 60 24.23 -15.09 12.90
CA GLY A 60 23.03 -15.87 13.27
C GLY A 60 22.35 -16.59 12.10
N LYS A 61 23.03 -16.71 10.95
CA LYS A 61 22.51 -17.31 9.71
C LYS A 61 23.35 -18.48 9.18
N SER A 62 24.32 -18.99 9.96
CA SER A 62 25.07 -20.19 9.56
C SER A 62 24.15 -21.36 9.22
N GLY A 63 24.54 -22.12 8.19
CA GLY A 63 23.80 -23.26 7.64
C GLY A 63 22.74 -22.87 6.61
N GLN A 64 22.44 -21.58 6.45
CA GLN A 64 21.59 -21.09 5.36
C GLN A 64 22.35 -21.05 4.04
N ARG A 65 21.60 -20.80 2.96
CA ARG A 65 22.11 -20.70 1.60
C ARG A 65 21.45 -19.54 0.87
N LEU A 66 22.17 -18.92 -0.05
CA LEU A 66 21.59 -18.02 -1.04
C LEU A 66 21.39 -18.81 -2.34
N GLU A 67 20.13 -19.01 -2.72
CA GLU A 67 19.77 -19.70 -3.95
C GLU A 67 20.16 -18.88 -5.18
N THR A 68 20.77 -19.52 -6.19
CA THR A 68 21.07 -18.92 -7.50
C THR A 68 20.78 -19.93 -8.61
N LYS A 69 20.71 -19.49 -9.87
CA LYS A 69 20.49 -20.42 -10.99
C LYS A 69 21.71 -21.30 -11.27
N SER A 70 22.89 -20.88 -10.83
CA SER A 70 24.16 -21.58 -11.05
C SER A 70 24.60 -22.43 -9.85
N GLY A 71 23.81 -22.48 -8.78
CA GLY A 71 24.10 -23.24 -7.57
C GLY A 71 23.99 -22.38 -6.30
N ASP A 72 23.66 -23.04 -5.19
CA ASP A 72 23.52 -22.36 -3.90
C ASP A 72 24.87 -21.86 -3.38
N ILE A 73 24.91 -20.63 -2.88
CA ILE A 73 26.08 -20.08 -2.19
C ILE A 73 25.91 -20.33 -0.68
N PRO A 74 26.85 -21.00 0.00
CA PRO A 74 26.75 -21.27 1.44
C PRO A 74 26.92 -20.01 2.28
N VAL A 75 26.20 -19.94 3.40
CA VAL A 75 26.22 -18.81 4.34
C VAL A 75 26.73 -19.26 5.71
N PHE A 76 27.70 -18.53 6.25
CA PHE A 76 28.33 -18.77 7.55
C PHE A 76 28.13 -17.58 8.50
N ASN A 77 28.38 -17.73 9.80
CA ASN A 77 28.31 -16.60 10.73
C ASN A 77 29.51 -15.65 10.58
N SER A 78 30.68 -16.15 10.15
CA SER A 78 31.94 -15.42 10.12
C SER A 78 32.84 -15.85 8.95
N ILE A 79 33.86 -15.06 8.62
CA ILE A 79 34.87 -15.44 7.63
C ILE A 79 35.62 -16.68 8.10
N LYS A 80 35.98 -16.70 9.39
CA LYS A 80 36.71 -17.80 10.02
C LYS A 80 35.99 -19.14 9.80
N GLU A 81 34.69 -19.18 10.07
CA GLU A 81 33.88 -20.39 9.90
C GLU A 81 33.85 -20.87 8.45
N GLY A 82 33.67 -19.96 7.48
CA GLY A 82 33.71 -20.33 6.05
C GLY A 82 35.08 -20.88 5.61
N MET A 83 36.16 -20.33 6.14
CA MET A 83 37.52 -20.84 5.87
C MET A 83 37.81 -22.19 6.53
N GLU A 84 37.31 -22.41 7.75
CA GLU A 84 37.38 -23.70 8.47
C GLU A 84 36.57 -24.78 7.74
N ALA A 85 35.46 -24.41 7.09
CA ALA A 85 34.69 -25.27 6.20
C ALA A 85 35.38 -25.59 4.85
N GLY A 86 36.60 -25.08 4.63
CA GLY A 86 37.42 -25.39 3.46
C GLY A 86 37.33 -24.38 2.31
N HIS A 87 36.52 -23.32 2.43
CA HIS A 87 36.44 -22.30 1.39
C HIS A 87 37.69 -21.39 1.40
N ARG A 88 38.08 -20.90 0.22
CA ARG A 88 39.20 -19.96 0.02
C ARG A 88 38.77 -18.83 -0.91
N PHE A 89 39.25 -17.63 -0.63
CA PHE A 89 38.89 -16.42 -1.37
C PHE A 89 40.08 -15.45 -1.41
N ASN A 90 40.17 -14.62 -2.44
CA ASN A 90 41.19 -13.58 -2.59
C ASN A 90 40.58 -12.17 -2.70
N THR A 91 39.25 -12.07 -2.77
CA THR A 91 38.53 -10.81 -2.90
C THR A 91 37.37 -10.74 -1.89
N LEU A 92 37.28 -9.63 -1.16
CA LEU A 92 36.20 -9.37 -0.21
C LEU A 92 35.24 -8.31 -0.76
N VAL A 93 33.93 -8.57 -0.70
CA VAL A 93 32.88 -7.58 -1.00
C VAL A 93 32.08 -7.28 0.26
N VAL A 94 31.94 -5.98 0.58
CA VAL A 94 31.37 -5.53 1.86
C VAL A 94 29.99 -4.89 1.68
N TYR A 95 28.94 -5.55 2.19
CA TYR A 95 27.57 -5.02 2.33
C TYR A 95 27.17 -4.80 3.81
N LEU A 96 28.02 -4.12 4.58
CA LEU A 96 27.77 -3.86 6.00
C LEU A 96 27.25 -2.44 6.25
N PRO A 97 26.51 -2.19 7.34
CA PRO A 97 26.26 -0.83 7.82
C PRO A 97 27.58 -0.08 8.04
N PRO A 98 27.62 1.27 7.92
CA PRO A 98 28.86 2.05 8.02
C PRO A 98 29.72 1.73 9.25
N SER A 99 29.07 1.56 10.40
CA SER A 99 29.73 1.23 11.67
C SER A 99 30.43 -0.14 11.69
N GLY A 100 30.06 -1.06 10.80
CA GLY A 100 30.60 -2.42 10.76
C GLY A 100 31.69 -2.64 9.71
N VAL A 101 31.89 -1.68 8.78
CA VAL A 101 32.79 -1.86 7.63
C VAL A 101 34.24 -2.09 8.07
N LYS A 102 34.75 -1.26 8.99
CA LYS A 102 36.13 -1.38 9.50
C LYS A 102 36.38 -2.76 10.11
N ASP A 103 35.47 -3.24 10.95
CA ASP A 103 35.65 -4.50 11.67
C ASP A 103 35.55 -5.70 10.71
N GLY A 104 34.65 -5.65 9.71
CA GLY A 104 34.56 -6.68 8.67
C GLY A 104 35.81 -6.77 7.80
N VAL A 105 36.40 -5.63 7.41
CA VAL A 105 37.66 -5.61 6.67
C VAL A 105 38.83 -6.09 7.54
N ALA A 106 38.88 -5.67 8.81
CA ALA A 106 39.90 -6.11 9.75
C ALA A 106 39.86 -7.62 10.01
N GLU A 107 38.65 -8.21 10.12
CA GLU A 107 38.47 -9.66 10.20
C GLU A 107 39.09 -10.35 8.97
N ALA A 108 38.74 -9.90 7.77
CA ALA A 108 39.22 -10.50 6.53
C ALA A 108 40.76 -10.44 6.43
N VAL A 109 41.35 -9.27 6.67
CA VAL A 109 42.81 -9.06 6.63
C VAL A 109 43.51 -9.93 7.68
N ARG A 110 42.92 -10.11 8.87
CA ARG A 110 43.50 -10.89 9.96
C ARG A 110 43.50 -12.39 9.69
N PHE A 111 42.41 -12.93 9.15
CA PHE A 111 42.22 -14.37 9.01
C PHE A 111 42.58 -14.90 7.62
N ASN A 112 42.64 -14.05 6.59
CA ASN A 112 42.91 -14.46 5.22
C ASN A 112 44.22 -13.86 4.69
N PRO A 113 45.34 -14.58 4.72
CA PRO A 113 46.61 -14.11 4.16
C PRO A 113 46.60 -14.04 2.62
N ASP A 114 45.65 -14.71 1.96
CA ASP A 114 45.50 -14.74 0.50
C ASP A 114 44.63 -13.58 -0.04
N LEU A 115 44.13 -12.72 0.86
CA LEU A 115 43.34 -11.55 0.47
C LEU A 115 44.20 -10.59 -0.36
N LYS A 116 43.68 -10.18 -1.52
CA LYS A 116 44.31 -9.24 -2.44
C LYS A 116 43.49 -7.97 -2.64
N LYS A 117 42.16 -8.10 -2.63
CA LYS A 117 41.24 -6.98 -2.95
C LYS A 117 40.11 -6.87 -1.95
N VAL A 118 39.72 -5.65 -1.64
CA VAL A 118 38.52 -5.32 -0.86
C VAL A 118 37.69 -4.31 -1.64
N VAL A 119 36.40 -4.60 -1.83
CA VAL A 119 35.43 -3.72 -2.50
C VAL A 119 34.36 -3.31 -1.49
N ILE A 120 34.31 -2.00 -1.18
CA ILE A 120 33.41 -1.44 -0.17
C ILE A 120 32.29 -0.66 -0.84
N LEU A 121 31.08 -1.19 -0.77
CA LEU A 121 29.90 -0.55 -1.40
C LEU A 121 29.23 0.44 -0.46
N THR A 122 29.39 0.23 0.84
CA THR A 122 28.77 1.04 1.89
C THR A 122 29.10 2.52 1.75
N GLU A 123 28.08 3.37 1.75
CA GLU A 123 28.22 4.83 1.79
C GLU A 123 28.41 5.32 3.24
N LYS A 124 29.00 6.51 3.42
CA LYS A 124 29.09 7.21 4.72
C LYS A 124 29.95 6.47 5.73
N VAL A 125 30.99 5.79 5.26
CA VAL A 125 32.03 5.24 6.14
C VAL A 125 32.75 6.40 6.81
N ALA A 126 32.92 6.32 8.13
CA ALA A 126 33.58 7.39 8.87
C ALA A 126 35.03 7.57 8.38
N VAL A 127 35.50 8.81 8.30
CA VAL A 127 36.88 9.13 7.89
C VAL A 127 37.92 8.37 8.72
N SER A 128 37.72 8.25 10.03
CA SER A 128 38.60 7.47 10.92
C SER A 128 38.67 5.99 10.54
N ASP A 129 37.54 5.43 10.13
CA ASP A 129 37.43 4.03 9.73
C ASP A 129 38.09 3.80 8.38
N SER A 130 37.85 4.67 7.39
CA SER A 130 38.55 4.64 6.10
C SER A 130 40.07 4.73 6.27
N ARG A 131 40.58 5.61 7.14
CA ARG A 131 42.02 5.70 7.44
C ARG A 131 42.57 4.40 8.04
N THR A 132 41.83 3.80 8.96
CA THR A 132 42.22 2.53 9.59
C THR A 132 42.24 1.41 8.56
N ILE A 133 41.19 1.29 7.74
CA ILE A 133 41.08 0.34 6.64
C ILE A 133 42.27 0.49 5.68
N ARG A 134 42.59 1.71 5.25
CA ARG A 134 43.75 1.95 4.38
C ARG A 134 45.04 1.47 5.05
N ALA A 135 45.28 1.84 6.31
CA ALA A 135 46.51 1.48 7.01
C ALA A 135 46.70 -0.04 7.17
N ILE A 136 45.65 -0.77 7.56
CA ILE A 136 45.73 -2.22 7.73
C ILE A 136 45.91 -2.93 6.38
N CYS A 137 45.21 -2.50 5.33
CA CYS A 137 45.33 -3.10 3.99
C CYS A 137 46.70 -2.83 3.37
N GLN A 138 47.23 -1.61 3.51
CA GLN A 138 48.57 -1.23 3.06
C GLN A 138 49.66 -2.08 3.71
N THR A 139 49.53 -2.36 5.01
CA THR A 139 50.49 -3.20 5.75
C THR A 139 50.47 -4.66 5.29
N ASN A 140 49.33 -5.13 4.77
CA ASN A 140 49.12 -6.52 4.37
C ASN A 140 49.20 -6.76 2.85
N GLY A 141 49.39 -5.70 2.06
CA GLY A 141 49.43 -5.77 0.59
C GLY A 141 48.08 -6.07 -0.03
N VAL A 142 47.04 -5.34 0.41
CA VAL A 142 45.66 -5.47 -0.08
C VAL A 142 45.22 -4.15 -0.72
N ASP A 143 44.73 -4.22 -1.95
CA ASP A 143 44.11 -3.07 -2.63
C ASP A 143 42.67 -2.87 -2.16
N VAL A 144 42.26 -1.61 -2.02
CA VAL A 144 40.92 -1.25 -1.53
C VAL A 144 40.24 -0.35 -2.55
N PHE A 145 39.00 -0.70 -2.90
CA PHE A 145 38.13 0.03 -3.80
C PHE A 145 36.87 0.50 -3.05
N GLY A 146 36.34 1.67 -3.43
CA GLY A 146 35.34 2.38 -2.63
C GLY A 146 35.98 3.19 -1.49
N ALA A 147 35.27 3.51 -0.41
CA ALA A 147 33.87 3.21 -0.11
C ALA A 147 32.88 3.94 -1.04
N ASN A 148 31.57 3.72 -0.86
CA ASN A 148 30.53 4.36 -1.67
C ASN A 148 30.68 4.09 -3.19
N CYS A 149 30.88 2.84 -3.59
CA CYS A 149 31.00 2.47 -4.99
C CYS A 149 30.00 1.39 -5.42
N LEU A 150 29.88 1.18 -6.74
CA LEU A 150 29.20 0.00 -7.31
C LEU A 150 30.16 -1.13 -7.67
N GLY A 151 31.47 -0.98 -7.43
CA GLY A 151 32.48 -2.01 -7.64
C GLY A 151 33.17 -1.93 -9.00
N LEU A 152 33.57 -3.10 -9.49
CA LEU A 152 34.49 -3.30 -10.62
C LEU A 152 33.88 -4.24 -11.65
N ALA A 153 34.18 -4.02 -12.92
CA ALA A 153 33.85 -4.98 -13.96
C ALA A 153 34.89 -5.03 -15.08
N ASP A 154 35.06 -6.21 -15.67
CA ASP A 154 35.81 -6.45 -16.90
C ASP A 154 34.88 -7.06 -17.95
N ALA A 155 34.57 -6.29 -18.98
CA ALA A 155 33.64 -6.66 -20.03
C ALA A 155 34.22 -7.72 -20.99
N TRP A 156 35.54 -7.85 -21.08
CA TRP A 156 36.18 -8.87 -21.91
C TRP A 156 36.01 -10.27 -21.34
N ASN A 157 36.10 -10.41 -20.02
CA ASN A 157 36.01 -11.68 -19.33
C ASN A 157 34.66 -11.94 -18.67
N ASN A 158 33.70 -11.03 -18.83
CA ASN A 158 32.41 -11.03 -18.17
C ASN A 158 32.54 -11.12 -16.64
N VAL A 159 33.45 -10.38 -16.04
CA VAL A 159 33.64 -10.40 -14.58
C VAL A 159 33.01 -9.16 -13.97
N ARG A 160 32.20 -9.34 -12.92
CA ARG A 160 31.63 -8.27 -12.10
C ARG A 160 31.83 -8.55 -10.63
N ILE A 161 32.42 -7.59 -9.91
CA ILE A 161 32.74 -7.70 -8.49
C ILE A 161 32.15 -6.49 -7.75
N GLY A 162 31.38 -6.75 -6.69
CA GLY A 162 30.81 -5.70 -5.85
C GLY A 162 29.31 -5.49 -6.04
N GLY A 163 28.94 -4.27 -6.41
CA GLY A 163 27.57 -3.76 -6.50
C GLY A 163 26.88 -4.06 -7.84
N ALA A 164 25.74 -3.40 -8.06
CA ALA A 164 24.90 -3.57 -9.25
C ALA A 164 25.44 -2.84 -10.50
N LEU A 165 26.77 -2.85 -10.71
CA LEU A 165 27.37 -2.30 -11.91
C LEU A 165 26.82 -3.05 -13.15
N GLY A 166 26.28 -2.31 -14.11
CA GLY A 166 25.57 -2.87 -15.26
C GLY A 166 24.15 -3.35 -14.99
N GLY A 167 23.58 -3.07 -13.82
CA GLY A 167 22.20 -3.39 -13.49
C GLY A 167 21.92 -4.89 -13.28
N SER A 168 20.69 -5.32 -13.54
CA SER A 168 20.28 -6.73 -13.43
C SER A 168 20.65 -7.58 -14.65
N LYS A 169 21.11 -6.95 -15.74
CA LYS A 169 21.54 -7.56 -17.00
C LYS A 169 22.86 -6.92 -17.46
N PRO A 170 24.00 -7.30 -16.84
CA PRO A 170 25.27 -6.62 -17.06
C PRO A 170 25.69 -6.58 -18.54
N GLU A 171 25.32 -7.58 -19.34
CA GLU A 171 25.58 -7.70 -20.78
C GLU A 171 25.02 -6.55 -21.62
N GLU A 172 24.01 -5.82 -21.15
CA GLU A 172 23.43 -4.67 -21.87
C GLU A 172 24.35 -3.43 -21.84
N SER A 173 25.27 -3.36 -20.87
CA SER A 173 26.15 -2.19 -20.66
C SER A 173 27.64 -2.53 -20.66
N LEU A 174 28.01 -3.73 -20.20
CA LEU A 174 29.39 -4.23 -20.19
C LEU A 174 29.72 -4.93 -21.51
N VAL A 175 29.62 -4.19 -22.60
CA VAL A 175 29.93 -4.69 -23.95
C VAL A 175 31.44 -4.60 -24.17
N LYS A 176 32.05 -5.70 -24.59
CA LYS A 176 33.48 -5.77 -24.94
C LYS A 176 33.86 -4.70 -25.99
N GLY A 177 34.85 -3.86 -25.67
CA GLY A 177 35.44 -2.88 -26.59
C GLY A 177 36.80 -2.39 -26.10
N SER A 178 37.19 -1.16 -26.42
CA SER A 178 38.56 -0.66 -26.18
C SER A 178 38.67 0.51 -25.18
N VAL A 179 37.57 0.92 -24.54
CA VAL A 179 37.52 2.08 -23.64
C VAL A 179 37.55 1.67 -22.16
N ALA A 180 38.47 2.22 -21.36
CA ALA A 180 38.46 2.05 -19.91
C ALA A 180 37.62 3.15 -19.22
N LEU A 181 36.83 2.80 -18.20
CA LEU A 181 36.01 3.76 -17.45
C LEU A 181 36.49 3.90 -16.01
N PHE A 182 36.74 5.14 -15.59
CA PHE A 182 36.88 5.52 -14.17
C PHE A 182 35.78 6.51 -13.81
N SER A 183 34.99 6.23 -12.78
CA SER A 183 33.94 7.14 -12.35
C SER A 183 33.80 7.20 -10.84
N ASN A 184 33.73 8.43 -10.32
CA ASN A 184 33.35 8.68 -8.92
C ASN A 184 31.91 8.27 -8.60
N SER A 185 31.04 8.19 -9.60
CA SER A 185 29.63 7.80 -9.45
C SER A 185 29.39 6.39 -9.97
N GLY A 186 28.81 5.53 -9.13
CA GLY A 186 28.41 4.17 -9.52
C GLY A 186 27.44 4.16 -10.69
N ASN A 187 26.33 4.90 -10.59
CA ASN A 187 25.33 4.94 -11.65
C ASN A 187 25.90 5.45 -12.98
N PHE A 188 26.71 6.52 -12.95
CA PHE A 188 27.29 7.04 -14.18
C PHE A 188 28.37 6.13 -14.76
N THR A 189 28.97 5.22 -13.98
CA THR A 189 29.83 4.16 -14.54
C THR A 189 29.05 3.34 -15.57
N THR A 190 27.82 2.92 -15.22
CA THR A 190 26.95 2.14 -16.10
C THR A 190 26.31 2.99 -17.21
N THR A 191 25.85 4.20 -16.90
CA THR A 191 25.22 5.08 -17.91
C THR A 191 26.20 5.47 -19.01
N ILE A 192 27.45 5.82 -18.66
CA ILE A 192 28.47 6.18 -19.64
C ILE A 192 28.78 4.98 -20.54
N ALA A 193 28.91 3.77 -19.98
CA ALA A 193 29.11 2.56 -20.77
C ALA A 193 28.01 2.36 -21.83
N VAL A 194 26.74 2.59 -21.46
CA VAL A 194 25.61 2.53 -22.41
C VAL A 194 25.66 3.66 -23.45
N TYR A 195 26.05 4.88 -23.05
CA TYR A 195 26.13 6.01 -23.97
C TYR A 195 27.22 5.80 -25.03
N LEU A 196 28.34 5.19 -24.66
CA LEU A 196 29.41 4.86 -25.60
C LEU A 196 28.95 3.95 -26.74
N LEU A 197 27.99 3.06 -26.49
CA LEU A 197 27.41 2.18 -27.51
C LEU A 197 26.77 2.97 -28.66
N THR A 198 26.24 4.17 -28.41
CA THR A 198 25.59 5.00 -29.44
C THR A 198 26.56 5.58 -30.46
N GLN A 199 27.88 5.45 -30.22
CA GLN A 199 28.93 5.80 -31.16
C GLN A 199 29.83 4.59 -31.49
N GLY A 200 29.42 3.37 -31.11
CA GLY A 200 30.12 2.14 -31.48
C GLY A 200 31.30 1.77 -30.58
N TRP A 201 31.39 2.35 -29.39
CA TRP A 201 32.47 2.08 -28.43
C TRP A 201 31.99 1.15 -27.32
N GLY A 202 32.74 0.08 -27.08
CA GLY A 202 32.56 -0.79 -25.92
C GLY A 202 33.59 -0.49 -24.83
N THR A 203 33.50 -1.19 -23.71
CA THR A 203 34.41 -1.02 -22.57
C THR A 203 35.37 -2.20 -22.41
N THR A 204 36.54 -1.93 -21.85
CA THR A 204 37.45 -2.96 -21.31
C THR A 204 37.10 -3.20 -19.85
N THR A 205 37.50 -2.27 -19.00
CA THR A 205 37.33 -2.30 -17.55
C THR A 205 36.53 -1.08 -17.10
N SER A 206 35.59 -1.30 -16.18
CA SER A 206 34.76 -0.25 -15.58
C SER A 206 34.95 -0.22 -14.07
N LEU A 207 35.47 0.89 -13.56
CA LEU A 207 35.73 1.13 -12.15
C LEU A 207 34.80 2.24 -11.62
N SER A 208 33.92 1.86 -10.70
CA SER A 208 33.29 2.80 -9.79
C SER A 208 34.23 3.00 -8.60
N SER A 209 34.88 4.15 -8.51
CA SER A 209 35.80 4.46 -7.40
C SER A 209 35.06 4.90 -6.13
N GLY A 210 33.87 5.49 -6.31
CA GLY A 210 33.13 6.15 -5.25
C GLY A 210 33.64 7.56 -4.95
N LYS A 211 32.89 8.30 -4.12
CA LYS A 211 33.21 9.70 -3.76
C LYS A 211 33.07 10.00 -2.28
N ASP A 212 33.76 9.21 -1.46
CA ASP A 212 34.00 9.58 -0.07
C ASP A 212 35.20 10.53 0.06
N VAL A 213 35.40 11.09 1.26
CA VAL A 213 36.51 12.03 1.52
C VAL A 213 37.86 11.40 1.24
N TYR A 214 38.00 10.07 1.40
CA TYR A 214 39.18 9.28 1.03
C TYR A 214 38.82 8.35 -0.14
N ILE A 215 39.47 8.54 -1.29
CA ILE A 215 39.41 7.59 -2.40
C ILE A 215 40.56 6.59 -2.22
N HIS A 216 40.25 5.31 -2.02
CA HIS A 216 41.28 4.30 -1.76
C HIS A 216 42.09 3.92 -3.01
N TYR A 217 41.44 3.82 -4.17
CA TYR A 217 42.10 3.58 -5.46
C TYR A 217 41.77 4.76 -6.37
N GLY A 218 42.73 5.67 -6.55
CA GLY A 218 42.51 6.97 -7.18
C GLY A 218 42.83 7.00 -8.67
N PRO A 219 42.69 8.19 -9.29
CA PRO A 219 43.02 8.39 -10.70
C PRO A 219 44.50 8.09 -11.04
N ALA A 220 45.43 8.38 -10.13
CA ALA A 220 46.86 8.12 -10.36
C ALA A 220 47.14 6.63 -10.53
N GLU A 221 46.60 5.78 -9.65
CA GLU A 221 46.70 4.33 -9.76
C GLU A 221 45.97 3.80 -11.01
N PHE A 222 44.81 4.37 -11.35
CA PHE A 222 44.08 4.01 -12.55
C PHE A 222 44.86 4.32 -13.84
N PHE A 223 45.43 5.52 -13.99
CA PHE A 223 46.19 5.88 -15.19
C PHE A 223 47.49 5.08 -15.32
N HIS A 224 48.17 4.79 -14.20
CA HIS A 224 49.30 3.85 -14.22
C HIS A 224 48.87 2.46 -14.75
N ALA A 225 47.76 1.92 -14.23
CA ALA A 225 47.24 0.62 -14.66
C ALA A 225 46.76 0.64 -16.12
N LEU A 226 46.20 1.76 -16.58
CA LEU A 226 45.76 1.98 -17.95
C LEU A 226 46.93 1.95 -18.94
N ASP A 227 48.04 2.61 -18.60
CA ASP A 227 49.25 2.64 -19.42
C ASP A 227 49.80 1.23 -19.66
N ASN A 228 49.59 0.31 -18.71
CA ASN A 228 50.02 -1.09 -18.75
C ASN A 228 48.93 -2.08 -19.21
N ASP A 229 47.79 -1.61 -19.72
CA ASP A 229 46.73 -2.48 -20.27
C ASP A 229 46.64 -2.35 -21.79
N ASP A 230 47.17 -3.33 -22.52
CA ASP A 230 47.18 -3.35 -23.99
C ASP A 230 45.78 -3.42 -24.61
N ARG A 231 44.77 -3.85 -23.84
CA ARG A 231 43.37 -3.95 -24.32
C ARG A 231 42.72 -2.58 -24.45
N SER A 232 43.16 -1.62 -23.64
CA SER A 232 42.56 -0.30 -23.52
C SER A 232 43.30 0.71 -24.39
N THR A 233 42.64 1.25 -25.41
CA THR A 233 43.21 2.28 -26.31
C THR A 233 42.97 3.69 -25.81
N SER A 234 41.93 3.88 -25.00
CA SER A 234 41.51 5.17 -24.47
C SER A 234 40.80 5.01 -23.12
N ALA A 235 40.53 6.13 -22.45
CA ALA A 235 39.73 6.15 -21.24
C ALA A 235 38.68 7.26 -21.21
N VAL A 236 37.66 7.06 -20.39
CA VAL A 236 36.75 8.11 -19.94
C VAL A 236 36.84 8.21 -18.42
N ILE A 237 37.01 9.44 -17.93
CA ILE A 237 37.01 9.74 -16.51
C ILE A 237 35.85 10.66 -16.14
N TYR A 238 35.01 10.24 -15.20
CA TYR A 238 33.92 11.06 -14.63
C TYR A 238 34.31 11.58 -13.26
N VAL A 239 34.36 12.90 -13.13
CA VAL A 239 34.95 13.62 -12.00
C VAL A 239 33.94 14.53 -11.32
N GLU A 240 33.86 14.41 -10.00
CA GLU A 240 33.09 15.32 -9.14
C GLU A 240 33.99 16.34 -8.41
N PRO A 241 33.47 17.51 -8.01
CA PRO A 241 34.22 18.51 -7.23
C PRO A 241 34.75 17.96 -5.89
N GLY A 242 35.75 18.62 -5.31
CA GLY A 242 36.33 18.29 -4.01
C GLY A 242 37.53 17.32 -4.09
N GLY A 243 38.58 17.61 -3.34
CA GLY A 243 39.85 16.88 -3.31
C GLY A 243 40.75 17.13 -4.53
N TYR A 244 42.06 16.90 -4.35
CA TYR A 244 43.11 17.10 -5.35
C TYR A 244 43.52 15.81 -6.08
N TYR A 245 42.64 14.81 -6.11
CA TYR A 245 42.93 13.48 -6.65
C TYR A 245 43.33 13.50 -8.14
N GLU A 246 42.81 14.48 -8.87
CA GLU A 246 43.02 14.66 -10.30
C GLU A 246 44.14 15.67 -10.65
N HIS A 247 44.84 16.20 -9.64
CA HIS A 247 45.93 17.17 -9.83
C HIS A 247 47.29 16.46 -9.98
N GLY A 248 48.14 16.95 -10.88
CA GLY A 248 49.45 16.37 -11.20
C GLY A 248 49.43 14.99 -11.86
N LEU A 249 48.36 14.63 -12.60
CA LEU A 249 48.26 13.31 -13.24
C LEU A 249 49.20 13.19 -14.46
N LYS A 250 49.72 11.98 -14.67
CA LYS A 250 50.41 11.59 -15.91
C LYS A 250 49.45 10.75 -16.76
N ILE A 251 48.95 11.34 -17.85
CA ILE A 251 48.00 10.71 -18.77
C ILE A 251 48.72 10.48 -20.09
N THR A 252 48.91 9.22 -20.50
CA THR A 252 49.60 8.90 -21.76
C THR A 252 48.68 8.44 -22.87
N LYS A 253 47.56 7.76 -22.52
CA LYS A 253 46.55 7.33 -23.48
C LYS A 253 45.44 8.38 -23.67
N PRO A 254 44.86 8.49 -24.88
CA PRO A 254 43.76 9.42 -25.17
C PRO A 254 42.62 9.31 -24.16
N THR A 255 42.19 10.43 -23.58
CA THR A 255 41.20 10.43 -22.49
C THR A 255 40.14 11.51 -22.66
N VAL A 256 38.87 11.18 -22.40
CA VAL A 256 37.79 12.16 -22.24
C VAL A 256 37.47 12.36 -20.76
N ALA A 257 37.62 13.59 -20.26
CA ALA A 257 37.31 13.94 -18.88
C ALA A 257 35.96 14.65 -18.81
N CYS A 258 34.99 14.07 -18.07
CA CYS A 258 33.71 14.69 -17.78
C CYS A 258 33.70 15.28 -16.36
N ILE A 259 33.71 16.60 -16.26
CA ILE A 259 33.70 17.30 -14.98
C ILE A 259 32.30 17.90 -14.76
N VAL A 260 31.65 17.50 -13.68
CA VAL A 260 30.30 17.97 -13.34
C VAL A 260 30.27 18.86 -12.10
N GLY A 261 29.10 19.40 -11.78
CA GLY A 261 28.87 20.02 -10.46
C GLY A 261 29.22 21.51 -10.37
N ARG A 262 29.37 22.22 -11.50
CA ARG A 262 29.52 23.70 -11.53
C ARG A 262 28.49 24.44 -10.68
N TRP A 263 27.26 23.95 -10.62
CA TRP A 263 26.17 24.54 -9.82
C TRP A 263 26.44 24.52 -8.32
N LYS A 264 27.31 23.62 -7.81
CA LYS A 264 27.64 23.54 -6.39
C LYS A 264 28.34 24.81 -5.87
N ALA A 265 29.04 25.54 -6.74
CA ALA A 265 29.63 26.84 -6.40
C ALA A 265 28.58 27.90 -6.02
N ARG A 266 27.29 27.67 -6.31
CA ARG A 266 26.16 28.57 -5.98
C ARG A 266 25.41 28.17 -4.71
N LEU A 267 25.88 27.16 -3.97
CA LEU A 267 25.19 26.63 -2.80
C LEU A 267 25.98 26.83 -1.51
N SER A 268 25.25 27.12 -0.43
CA SER A 268 25.78 27.26 0.93
C SER A 268 25.71 25.97 1.77
N LYS A 269 25.07 24.91 1.25
CA LYS A 269 24.94 23.59 1.90
C LYS A 269 25.57 22.50 1.05
N ALA A 270 26.15 21.50 1.72
CA ALA A 270 26.68 20.30 1.07
C ALA A 270 25.55 19.51 0.39
N CYS A 271 25.70 19.21 -0.90
CA CYS A 271 24.79 18.36 -1.67
C CYS A 271 25.54 17.19 -2.30
N GLY A 272 25.05 15.96 -2.08
CA GLY A 272 25.57 14.73 -2.67
C GLY A 272 26.60 14.00 -1.80
N HIS A 273 27.50 13.24 -2.44
CA HIS A 273 28.51 12.40 -1.81
C HIS A 273 29.40 13.16 -0.81
N ALA A 274 29.82 12.52 0.29
CA ALA A 274 30.56 13.16 1.38
C ALA A 274 31.87 13.84 0.94
N GLY A 275 32.53 13.33 -0.11
CA GLY A 275 33.76 13.90 -0.68
C GLY A 275 33.54 15.06 -1.66
N SER A 276 32.30 15.47 -1.95
CA SER A 276 31.96 16.57 -2.86
C SER A 276 32.12 17.98 -2.27
N LEU A 277 32.63 18.09 -1.04
CA LEU A 277 32.94 19.38 -0.43
C LEU A 277 34.19 19.95 -1.08
N ALA A 278 34.03 21.01 -1.88
CA ALA A 278 35.15 21.76 -2.44
C ALA A 278 35.74 22.69 -1.37
N GLY A 279 37.06 22.66 -1.23
CA GLY A 279 37.87 23.65 -0.54
C GLY A 279 38.37 24.74 -1.48
N SER A 280 39.52 25.35 -1.15
CA SER A 280 40.11 26.42 -1.97
C SER A 280 40.88 25.86 -3.16
N GLY A 281 40.25 25.76 -4.33
CA GLY A 281 40.93 25.46 -5.60
C GLY A 281 40.81 24.02 -6.09
N ASP A 282 39.80 23.27 -5.65
CA ASP A 282 39.46 21.89 -6.07
C ASP A 282 37.99 21.78 -6.53
N ASP A 283 37.40 22.90 -6.94
CA ASP A 283 36.05 22.96 -7.50
C ASP A 283 35.99 22.44 -8.94
N ALA A 284 34.79 22.38 -9.52
CA ALA A 284 34.60 21.93 -10.91
C ALA A 284 35.46 22.71 -11.90
N LYS A 285 35.59 24.03 -11.76
CA LYS A 285 36.32 24.87 -12.71
C LYS A 285 37.82 24.68 -12.61
N ALA A 286 38.35 24.51 -11.41
CA ALA A 286 39.76 24.18 -11.20
C ALA A 286 40.09 22.83 -11.86
N LYS A 287 39.24 21.81 -11.67
CA LYS A 287 39.43 20.49 -12.30
C LYS A 287 39.29 20.53 -13.81
N GLU A 288 38.33 21.29 -14.35
CA GLU A 288 38.23 21.56 -15.79
C GLU A 288 39.55 22.12 -16.32
N LYS A 289 40.12 23.11 -15.64
CA LYS A 289 41.42 23.70 -16.02
C LYS A 289 42.55 22.68 -16.00
N TRP A 290 42.66 21.85 -14.95
CA TRP A 290 43.71 20.83 -14.87
C TRP A 290 43.67 19.87 -16.06
N PHE A 291 42.48 19.39 -16.44
CA PHE A 291 42.35 18.50 -17.60
C PHE A 291 42.54 19.23 -18.93
N MET A 292 42.12 20.49 -19.06
CA MET A 292 42.42 21.29 -20.26
C MET A 292 43.92 21.46 -20.44
N ASP A 293 44.65 21.75 -19.36
CA ASP A 293 46.11 21.86 -19.36
C ASP A 293 46.78 20.50 -19.70
N TYR A 294 46.27 19.37 -19.20
CA TYR A 294 46.82 18.05 -19.57
C TYR A 294 46.62 17.72 -21.05
N PHE A 295 45.49 18.11 -21.62
CA PHE A 295 45.12 17.78 -22.99
C PHE A 295 45.58 18.82 -24.02
N ASP A 296 46.22 19.91 -23.61
CA ASP A 296 46.60 21.04 -24.46
C ASP A 296 45.40 21.61 -25.25
N VAL A 297 44.25 21.81 -24.58
CA VAL A 297 43.05 22.43 -25.17
C VAL A 297 42.72 23.74 -24.46
N ASP A 298 42.18 24.70 -25.19
CA ASP A 298 41.87 26.05 -24.68
C ASP A 298 40.43 26.21 -24.16
N SER A 299 39.58 25.22 -24.41
CA SER A 299 38.17 25.26 -24.07
C SER A 299 37.54 23.86 -23.95
N ILE A 300 36.30 23.83 -23.46
CA ILE A 300 35.52 22.61 -23.22
C ILE A 300 34.75 22.24 -24.48
N TYR A 301 34.72 20.94 -24.77
CA TYR A 301 33.95 20.37 -25.86
C TYR A 301 32.45 20.53 -25.64
N THR A 302 31.76 21.04 -26.66
CA THR A 302 30.31 20.84 -26.86
C THR A 302 30.07 20.38 -28.30
N PRO A 303 28.92 19.77 -28.63
CA PRO A 303 28.61 19.40 -30.01
C PRO A 303 28.68 20.59 -30.99
N GLU A 304 28.37 21.80 -30.53
CA GLU A 304 28.43 23.04 -31.31
C GLU A 304 29.85 23.63 -31.42
N ASN A 305 30.73 23.30 -30.46
CA ASN A 305 32.12 23.74 -30.41
C ASN A 305 33.05 22.56 -30.04
N PRO A 306 33.37 21.68 -30.99
CA PRO A 306 34.01 20.39 -30.73
C PRO A 306 35.53 20.50 -30.52
N VAL A 307 35.96 21.11 -29.43
CA VAL A 307 37.38 21.29 -29.10
C VAL A 307 37.99 20.02 -28.52
N VAL A 308 38.96 19.44 -29.24
CA VAL A 308 39.65 18.19 -28.90
C VAL A 308 41.13 18.23 -29.31
N SER A 309 41.96 17.38 -28.70
CA SER A 309 43.33 17.12 -29.15
C SER A 309 43.60 15.62 -29.28
N LYS A 310 44.79 15.22 -29.74
CA LYS A 310 45.21 13.80 -29.70
C LYS A 310 45.27 13.24 -28.28
N LYS A 311 45.53 14.10 -27.28
CA LYS A 311 45.63 13.70 -25.86
C LYS A 311 44.26 13.51 -25.23
N GLY A 312 43.24 14.28 -25.63
CA GLY A 312 41.93 14.18 -25.00
C GLY A 312 40.99 15.35 -25.26
N ALA A 313 39.90 15.34 -24.48
CA ALA A 313 38.88 16.39 -24.47
C ALA A 313 38.28 16.54 -23.07
N VAL A 314 37.80 17.75 -22.76
CA VAL A 314 37.07 18.05 -21.52
C VAL A 314 35.61 18.30 -21.86
N VAL A 315 34.68 17.62 -21.20
CA VAL A 315 33.22 17.81 -21.33
C VAL A 315 32.59 18.09 -19.97
N THR A 316 31.42 18.73 -19.95
CA THR A 316 30.65 18.98 -18.70
C THR A 316 29.31 18.26 -18.65
N ASN A 317 28.99 17.49 -19.68
CA ASN A 317 27.77 16.70 -19.80
C ASN A 317 28.13 15.31 -20.30
N ILE A 318 27.66 14.27 -19.60
CA ILE A 318 27.94 12.88 -19.97
C ILE A 318 27.40 12.51 -21.35
N ALA A 319 26.35 13.19 -21.82
CA ALA A 319 25.79 12.96 -23.16
C ALA A 319 26.75 13.35 -24.29
N TYR A 320 27.75 14.19 -24.01
CA TYR A 320 28.74 14.62 -25.01
C TYR A 320 29.97 13.70 -25.07
N ILE A 321 30.12 12.78 -24.10
CA ILE A 321 31.26 11.85 -24.03
C ILE A 321 31.40 11.02 -25.31
N PRO A 322 30.34 10.40 -25.86
CA PRO A 322 30.50 9.52 -27.02
C PRO A 322 31.06 10.25 -28.24
N GLU A 323 30.54 11.43 -28.55
CA GLU A 323 31.00 12.22 -29.70
C GLU A 323 32.41 12.79 -29.48
N ALA A 324 32.70 13.30 -28.28
CA ALA A 324 34.03 13.79 -27.92
C ALA A 324 35.08 12.68 -28.02
N LEU A 325 34.76 11.47 -27.54
CA LEU A 325 35.66 10.32 -27.63
C LEU A 325 35.90 9.93 -29.09
N THR A 326 34.85 9.84 -29.89
CA THR A 326 34.97 9.55 -31.34
C THR A 326 35.86 10.58 -32.03
N ALA A 327 35.73 11.87 -31.71
CA ALA A 327 36.56 12.92 -32.28
C ALA A 327 38.04 12.79 -31.88
N VAL A 328 38.32 12.51 -30.59
CA VAL A 328 39.68 12.25 -30.09
C VAL A 328 40.29 11.01 -30.74
N GLN A 329 39.54 9.91 -30.84
CA GLN A 329 40.02 8.66 -31.42
C GLN A 329 40.32 8.79 -32.92
N LYS A 330 39.51 9.55 -33.65
CA LYS A 330 39.76 9.88 -35.06
C LYS A 330 41.10 10.58 -35.26
N LEU A 331 41.51 11.49 -34.35
CA LEU A 331 42.82 12.14 -34.41
C LEU A 331 43.99 11.18 -34.15
N ASN A 332 43.73 10.05 -33.48
CA ASN A 332 44.69 8.99 -33.20
C ASN A 332 44.63 7.84 -34.22
N GLY A 333 43.77 7.92 -35.25
CA GLY A 333 43.63 6.89 -36.28
C GLY A 333 42.97 5.60 -35.78
N ILE A 334 42.14 5.69 -34.74
CA ILE A 334 41.45 4.55 -34.13
C ILE A 334 39.97 4.59 -34.55
N GLU A 335 39.49 3.49 -35.12
CA GLU A 335 38.08 3.30 -35.50
C GLU A 335 37.24 2.74 -34.34
N SER A 336 35.92 2.89 -34.42
CA SER A 336 34.99 2.38 -33.40
C SER A 336 35.01 0.85 -33.33
N ASP A 337 34.82 0.29 -32.13
CA ASP A 337 34.89 -1.15 -31.88
C ASP A 337 33.83 -1.95 -32.67
N PHE A 338 32.66 -1.34 -32.91
CA PHE A 338 31.56 -1.90 -33.66
C PHE A 338 30.65 -0.81 -34.25
N ALA A 339 29.65 -1.19 -35.05
CA ALA A 339 28.65 -0.26 -35.57
C ALA A 339 27.82 0.37 -34.43
N PRO A 340 27.53 1.69 -34.46
CA PRO A 340 26.72 2.38 -33.46
C PRO A 340 25.39 1.69 -33.15
N ARG A 341 25.00 1.66 -31.87
CA ARG A 341 23.75 1.05 -31.39
C ARG A 341 22.95 2.04 -30.55
N GLY A 342 21.71 2.31 -30.96
CA GLY A 342 20.83 3.24 -30.25
C GLY A 342 21.20 4.71 -30.44
N ASP A 343 20.55 5.58 -29.68
CA ASP A 343 20.76 7.03 -29.70
C ASP A 343 20.24 7.65 -28.39
N LEU A 344 20.69 8.87 -28.09
CA LEU A 344 20.34 9.61 -26.86
C LEU A 344 19.13 10.55 -27.02
N SER A 345 18.32 10.39 -28.07
CA SER A 345 17.12 11.22 -28.25
C SER A 345 16.05 10.91 -27.17
N LEU A 346 15.25 11.92 -26.83
CA LEU A 346 14.17 11.78 -25.86
C LEU A 346 13.06 10.86 -26.43
N LYS A 347 12.86 9.71 -25.78
CA LYS A 347 11.88 8.69 -26.18
C LYS A 347 10.87 8.45 -25.06
N CYS A 348 9.85 9.30 -24.96
CA CYS A 348 8.80 9.12 -23.95
C CYS A 348 7.93 7.89 -24.29
N TRP A 349 7.84 6.91 -23.41
CA TRP A 349 6.99 5.72 -23.63
C TRP A 349 5.55 5.92 -23.14
N PHE A 350 5.35 6.87 -22.26
CA PHE A 350 4.04 7.24 -21.70
C PHE A 350 3.86 8.75 -21.83
N ALA A 351 2.62 9.17 -22.11
CA ALA A 351 2.21 10.56 -22.09
C ALA A 351 0.82 10.65 -21.47
N SER A 352 0.63 11.63 -20.60
CA SER A 352 -0.68 12.01 -20.09
C SER A 352 -0.71 13.51 -19.95
N ASN A 353 -1.69 14.12 -20.59
CA ASN A 353 -1.97 15.54 -20.43
C ASN A 353 -3.10 15.76 -19.41
N ALA A 354 -3.53 14.71 -18.68
CA ALA A 354 -4.65 14.77 -17.72
C ALA A 354 -5.93 15.44 -18.28
N GLY A 355 -6.19 15.29 -19.59
CA GLY A 355 -7.31 15.93 -20.29
C GLY A 355 -7.06 17.37 -20.75
N TYR A 356 -5.91 17.97 -20.44
CA TYR A 356 -5.53 19.30 -20.90
C TYR A 356 -5.04 19.28 -22.35
N LYS A 357 -5.36 20.34 -23.11
CA LYS A 357 -4.86 20.58 -24.46
C LYS A 357 -3.55 21.38 -24.39
N LEU A 358 -2.42 20.73 -24.68
CA LEU A 358 -1.09 21.35 -24.63
C LEU A 358 -0.63 21.90 -26.01
N PRO A 359 0.16 22.98 -26.07
CA PRO A 359 0.86 23.44 -27.29
C PRO A 359 1.76 22.37 -27.90
N ALA A 360 1.92 22.38 -29.23
CA ALA A 360 2.64 21.34 -29.97
C ALA A 360 4.11 21.20 -29.54
N GLU A 361 4.73 22.29 -29.10
CA GLU A 361 6.13 22.38 -28.69
C GLU A 361 6.43 21.65 -27.38
N ILE A 362 5.41 21.49 -26.52
CA ILE A 362 5.52 20.80 -25.22
C ILE A 362 4.64 19.54 -25.13
N ASN A 363 3.82 19.28 -26.15
CA ASN A 363 2.99 18.08 -26.25
C ASN A 363 3.84 16.91 -26.74
N VAL A 364 4.58 16.31 -25.81
CA VAL A 364 5.46 15.18 -26.12
C VAL A 364 4.64 13.98 -26.54
N LYS A 365 4.83 13.52 -27.77
CA LYS A 365 4.15 12.32 -28.28
C LYS A 365 4.84 11.06 -27.74
N PRO A 366 4.08 10.10 -27.18
CA PRO A 366 4.66 8.85 -26.77
C PRO A 366 5.13 8.08 -28.01
N VAL A 367 6.31 7.46 -27.91
CA VAL A 367 6.85 6.53 -28.90
C VAL A 367 6.76 5.12 -28.34
N ARG A 368 6.70 4.12 -29.22
CA ARG A 368 6.68 2.72 -28.80
C ARG A 368 7.97 2.40 -28.03
N ALA A 369 7.83 1.81 -26.85
CA ALA A 369 8.98 1.33 -26.09
C ALA A 369 9.70 0.21 -26.85
N ILE A 370 11.02 0.13 -26.65
CA ILE A 370 11.85 -0.92 -27.27
C ILE A 370 11.47 -2.31 -26.73
N SER A 371 11.74 -3.36 -27.51
CA SER A 371 11.53 -4.74 -27.06
C SER A 371 12.50 -5.09 -25.92
N PRO A 372 12.07 -5.83 -24.87
CA PRO A 372 10.75 -6.44 -24.67
C PRO A 372 9.73 -5.53 -23.94
N TYR A 373 10.09 -4.28 -23.64
CA TYR A 373 9.25 -3.39 -22.81
C TYR A 373 7.99 -2.94 -23.55
N GLY A 374 8.05 -2.73 -24.86
CA GLY A 374 6.88 -2.40 -25.68
C GLY A 374 5.79 -3.47 -25.57
N GLU A 375 6.18 -4.74 -25.69
CA GLU A 375 5.26 -5.87 -25.56
C GLU A 375 4.68 -5.98 -24.14
N GLN A 376 5.49 -5.70 -23.11
CA GLN A 376 5.01 -5.69 -21.72
C GLN A 376 3.99 -4.57 -21.47
N ILE A 377 4.23 -3.37 -22.01
CA ILE A 377 3.28 -2.25 -21.93
C ILE A 377 1.98 -2.59 -22.66
N ASP A 378 2.06 -3.23 -23.83
CA ASP A 378 0.89 -3.69 -24.60
C ASP A 378 0.06 -4.72 -23.80
N VAL A 379 0.71 -5.61 -23.05
CA VAL A 379 0.01 -6.57 -22.17
C VAL A 379 -0.66 -5.84 -20.99
N ILE A 380 0.04 -4.92 -20.34
CA ILE A 380 -0.49 -4.16 -19.18
C ILE A 380 -1.63 -3.23 -19.58
N SER A 381 -1.59 -2.64 -20.79
CA SER A 381 -2.63 -1.74 -21.29
C SER A 381 -3.95 -2.47 -21.53
N ARG A 382 -3.91 -3.76 -21.88
CA ARG A 382 -5.08 -4.63 -22.03
C ARG A 382 -5.69 -5.06 -20.68
N GLN A 383 -4.91 -5.04 -19.59
CA GLN A 383 -5.42 -5.40 -18.27
C GLN A 383 -6.40 -4.33 -17.76
N LYS A 384 -7.59 -4.78 -17.34
CA LYS A 384 -8.63 -3.98 -16.68
C LYS A 384 -8.73 -4.35 -15.20
N GLY A 385 -9.29 -3.44 -14.40
CA GLY A 385 -9.33 -3.56 -12.95
C GLY A 385 -7.98 -3.30 -12.26
N ALA A 386 -8.06 -2.98 -10.97
CA ALA A 386 -6.93 -2.72 -10.10
C ALA A 386 -6.07 -3.99 -9.91
N GLN A 387 -4.75 -3.81 -9.93
CA GLN A 387 -3.76 -4.80 -9.51
C GLN A 387 -3.02 -4.24 -8.30
N LEU A 388 -3.30 -4.79 -7.12
CA LEU A 388 -2.82 -4.22 -5.87
C LEU A 388 -1.69 -5.09 -5.29
N PRO A 389 -0.56 -4.49 -4.85
CA PRO A 389 0.54 -5.25 -4.26
C PRO A 389 0.11 -5.88 -2.94
N ARG A 390 0.44 -7.17 -2.77
CA ARG A 390 0.07 -7.93 -1.57
C ARG A 390 1.01 -7.67 -0.39
N GLN A 391 0.46 -7.48 0.79
CA GLN A 391 1.16 -7.18 2.05
C GLN A 391 0.49 -7.85 3.26
N THR A 392 1.14 -7.78 4.43
CA THR A 392 0.50 -8.13 5.71
C THR A 392 -0.54 -7.08 6.07
N MET A 393 -1.68 -7.50 6.63
CA MET A 393 -2.84 -6.63 6.90
C MET A 393 -3.23 -6.60 8.38
N LYS A 394 -2.41 -7.19 9.26
CA LYS A 394 -2.56 -7.04 10.71
C LYS A 394 -2.34 -5.57 11.06
N ASP A 395 -3.32 -4.96 11.71
CA ASP A 395 -3.35 -3.53 12.05
C ASP A 395 -3.08 -2.57 10.87
N THR A 396 -3.24 -3.06 9.64
CA THR A 396 -2.95 -2.35 8.39
C THR A 396 -4.15 -2.46 7.46
N SER A 397 -4.48 -1.41 6.73
CA SER A 397 -5.57 -1.44 5.75
C SER A 397 -5.36 -0.41 4.65
N GLY A 398 -5.86 -0.74 3.46
CA GLY A 398 -6.15 0.19 2.38
C GLY A 398 -7.53 0.82 2.43
N ALA A 399 -8.47 0.14 3.11
CA ALA A 399 -9.83 0.59 3.26
C ALA A 399 -9.98 1.57 4.42
N SER A 400 -9.49 1.25 5.62
CA SER A 400 -9.68 2.10 6.80
C SER A 400 -8.37 2.65 7.37
N MET A 401 -8.43 3.84 7.96
CA MET A 401 -7.29 4.51 8.56
C MET A 401 -7.72 5.31 9.79
N MET A 402 -6.86 5.41 10.79
CA MET A 402 -6.98 6.40 11.86
C MET A 402 -6.18 7.63 11.48
N ASP A 403 -6.81 8.80 11.38
CA ASP A 403 -6.07 10.04 11.13
C ASP A 403 -5.15 10.34 12.33
N PRO A 404 -3.82 10.42 12.14
CA PRO A 404 -2.90 10.56 13.26
C PRO A 404 -3.02 11.91 13.97
N LYS A 405 -3.55 12.95 13.30
CA LYS A 405 -3.71 14.29 13.86
C LYS A 405 -5.05 14.44 14.55
N THR A 406 -6.15 14.10 13.87
CA THR A 406 -7.50 14.33 14.40
C THR A 406 -8.02 13.17 15.22
N GLN A 407 -7.45 11.98 15.06
CA GLN A 407 -7.95 10.73 15.65
C GLN A 407 -9.40 10.41 15.22
N VAL A 408 -9.81 10.95 14.06
CA VAL A 408 -11.06 10.61 13.38
C VAL A 408 -10.75 9.58 12.30
N SER A 409 -11.57 8.53 12.21
CA SER A 409 -11.34 7.45 11.27
C SER A 409 -11.74 7.85 9.86
N LYS A 410 -11.10 7.21 8.90
CA LYS A 410 -11.36 7.38 7.48
C LYS A 410 -11.65 6.05 6.83
N ILE A 411 -12.51 6.05 5.82
CA ILE A 411 -12.74 4.94 4.90
C ILE A 411 -12.48 5.43 3.47
N HIS A 412 -11.57 4.76 2.75
CA HIS A 412 -11.07 5.15 1.43
C HIS A 412 -10.65 6.64 1.33
N GLY A 413 -10.08 7.17 2.41
CA GLY A 413 -9.65 8.57 2.52
C GLY A 413 -10.72 9.56 2.99
N LEU A 414 -12.00 9.18 2.98
CA LEU A 414 -13.11 10.00 3.46
C LEU A 414 -13.28 9.87 4.98
N SER A 415 -13.44 10.99 5.69
CA SER A 415 -13.74 11.00 7.13
C SER A 415 -15.09 10.33 7.42
N ILE A 416 -15.18 9.57 8.52
CA ILE A 416 -16.46 9.03 8.99
C ILE A 416 -17.51 10.12 9.28
N LEU A 417 -17.08 11.35 9.58
CA LEU A 417 -17.98 12.50 9.78
C LEU A 417 -18.64 12.95 8.47
N GLU A 418 -17.96 12.79 7.34
CA GLU A 418 -18.56 13.06 6.03
C GLU A 418 -19.41 11.86 5.59
N ALA A 419 -18.97 10.64 5.89
CA ALA A 419 -19.75 9.43 5.64
C ALA A 419 -21.07 9.40 6.42
N SER A 420 -21.13 9.99 7.62
CA SER A 420 -22.36 10.14 8.42
C SER A 420 -23.38 11.10 7.83
N LYS A 421 -23.05 11.86 6.77
CA LYS A 421 -24.04 12.66 6.04
C LYS A 421 -24.72 11.86 4.92
N ARG A 422 -24.41 10.58 4.79
CA ARG A 422 -24.84 9.70 3.69
C ARG A 422 -25.70 8.56 4.18
N THR A 423 -26.59 8.09 3.31
CA THR A 423 -27.47 6.96 3.60
C THR A 423 -26.72 5.63 3.69
N LEU A 424 -27.35 4.61 4.25
CA LEU A 424 -26.80 3.25 4.37
C LEU A 424 -26.40 2.69 3.00
N GLU A 425 -27.29 2.77 2.00
CA GLU A 425 -27.00 2.28 0.64
C GLU A 425 -25.81 3.00 -0.01
N GLU A 426 -25.72 4.33 0.14
CA GLU A 426 -24.61 5.13 -0.40
C GLU A 426 -23.28 4.69 0.22
N ASN A 427 -23.26 4.48 1.53
CA ASN A 427 -22.07 4.04 2.25
C ASN A 427 -21.70 2.57 1.94
N LEU A 428 -22.67 1.67 1.75
CA LEU A 428 -22.40 0.30 1.30
C LEU A 428 -21.77 0.26 -0.09
N VAL A 429 -22.29 1.05 -1.04
CA VAL A 429 -21.71 1.21 -2.37
C VAL A 429 -20.30 1.78 -2.27
N PHE A 430 -20.12 2.90 -1.55
CA PHE A 430 -18.82 3.55 -1.37
C PHE A 430 -17.78 2.62 -0.73
N SER A 431 -18.18 1.78 0.22
CA SER A 431 -17.28 0.85 0.91
C SER A 431 -16.60 -0.15 -0.02
N LEU A 432 -17.25 -0.54 -1.12
CA LEU A 432 -16.75 -1.52 -2.08
C LEU A 432 -16.23 -0.86 -3.37
N LEU A 433 -16.88 0.22 -3.83
CA LEU A 433 -16.56 0.87 -5.11
C LEU A 433 -15.63 2.08 -4.97
N LYS A 434 -15.46 2.61 -3.74
CA LYS A 434 -14.66 3.81 -3.42
C LYS A 434 -15.18 5.11 -4.05
N GLU A 435 -16.35 5.06 -4.65
CA GLU A 435 -17.07 6.16 -5.27
C GLU A 435 -18.52 6.13 -4.77
N TYR A 436 -19.07 7.29 -4.42
CA TYR A 436 -20.50 7.38 -4.07
C TYR A 436 -21.33 7.28 -5.34
N PRO A 437 -22.47 6.58 -5.31
CA PRO A 437 -23.36 6.54 -6.45
C PRO A 437 -24.02 7.90 -6.67
N ASP A 438 -24.32 8.23 -7.93
CA ASP A 438 -25.22 9.33 -8.26
C ASP A 438 -26.68 8.95 -7.93
N ALA A 439 -27.65 9.82 -8.24
CA ALA A 439 -29.06 9.57 -7.94
C ALA A 439 -29.60 8.30 -8.63
N TYR A 440 -29.15 8.02 -9.85
CA TYR A 440 -29.53 6.84 -10.61
C TYR A 440 -28.94 5.56 -9.97
N GLY A 441 -27.63 5.59 -9.68
CA GLY A 441 -26.94 4.49 -9.01
C GLY A 441 -27.48 4.22 -7.61
N LYS A 442 -27.89 5.26 -6.88
CA LYS A 442 -28.54 5.11 -5.57
C LYS A 442 -29.87 4.36 -5.69
N ARG A 443 -30.69 4.69 -6.70
CA ARG A 443 -31.93 3.93 -6.98
C ARG A 443 -31.63 2.47 -7.33
N LEU A 444 -30.64 2.21 -8.19
CA LEU A 444 -30.21 0.85 -8.53
C LEU A 444 -29.79 0.05 -7.29
N ALA A 445 -28.98 0.65 -6.42
CA ALA A 445 -28.55 0.02 -5.17
C ALA A 445 -29.75 -0.30 -4.26
N ASN A 446 -30.71 0.62 -4.13
CA ASN A 446 -31.93 0.40 -3.35
C ASN A 446 -32.77 -0.76 -3.89
N ILE A 447 -33.02 -0.80 -5.21
CA ILE A 447 -33.73 -1.91 -5.87
C ILE A 447 -33.02 -3.25 -5.59
N ALA A 448 -31.70 -3.31 -5.79
CA ALA A 448 -30.91 -4.51 -5.56
C ALA A 448 -30.98 -4.98 -4.10
N LEU A 449 -30.80 -4.07 -3.13
CA LEU A 449 -30.75 -4.41 -1.72
C LEU A 449 -32.14 -4.78 -1.17
N ASN A 450 -33.19 -4.02 -1.49
CA ASN A 450 -34.55 -4.27 -1.01
C ASN A 450 -35.16 -5.56 -1.59
N SER A 451 -34.77 -5.97 -2.79
CA SER A 451 -35.31 -7.20 -3.42
C SER A 451 -35.00 -8.47 -2.63
N PHE A 452 -34.01 -8.42 -1.74
CA PHE A 452 -33.49 -9.58 -1.04
C PHE A 452 -33.64 -9.51 0.47
N VAL A 453 -34.37 -8.54 1.04
CA VAL A 453 -34.60 -8.45 2.51
C VAL A 453 -35.73 -9.35 3.00
N ASN A 454 -36.64 -9.78 2.13
CA ASN A 454 -37.69 -10.72 2.50
C ASN A 454 -37.21 -12.18 2.35
N HIS A 455 -37.08 -12.87 3.48
CA HIS A 455 -36.61 -14.25 3.61
C HIS A 455 -37.74 -15.25 3.95
N TYR A 456 -38.99 -14.94 3.61
CA TYR A 456 -40.11 -15.87 3.79
C TYR A 456 -39.79 -17.26 3.21
N ASN A 457 -39.95 -18.30 4.03
CA ASN A 457 -39.59 -19.70 3.71
C ASN A 457 -38.14 -19.93 3.26
N ASP A 458 -37.18 -19.06 3.64
CA ASP A 458 -35.76 -19.27 3.37
C ASP A 458 -35.02 -19.85 4.59
N ALA A 459 -34.07 -20.76 4.34
CA ALA A 459 -33.26 -21.41 5.37
C ALA A 459 -32.49 -20.43 6.28
N SER A 460 -32.07 -19.28 5.74
CA SER A 460 -31.40 -18.24 6.54
C SER A 460 -32.29 -17.66 7.63
N LEU A 461 -33.58 -17.43 7.35
CA LEU A 461 -34.55 -16.95 8.34
C LEU A 461 -34.89 -18.05 9.35
N ILE A 462 -34.97 -19.31 8.92
CA ILE A 462 -35.17 -20.45 9.84
C ILE A 462 -34.01 -20.52 10.84
N ALA A 463 -32.76 -20.45 10.36
CA ALA A 463 -31.57 -20.46 11.21
C ALA A 463 -31.52 -19.25 12.17
N ALA A 464 -31.86 -18.06 11.68
CA ALA A 464 -31.93 -16.85 12.50
C ALA A 464 -32.99 -16.97 13.61
N ASN A 465 -34.19 -17.45 13.29
CA ASN A 465 -35.24 -17.61 14.30
C ASN A 465 -34.88 -18.68 15.32
N ALA A 466 -34.31 -19.81 14.90
CA ALA A 466 -33.85 -20.83 15.84
C ALA A 466 -32.80 -20.25 16.81
N ALA A 467 -31.83 -19.48 16.33
CA ALA A 467 -30.86 -18.80 17.20
C ALA A 467 -31.56 -17.81 18.15
N ARG A 468 -32.51 -17.01 17.65
CA ARG A 468 -33.25 -16.02 18.43
C ARG A 468 -34.10 -16.65 19.53
N GLU A 469 -34.83 -17.71 19.22
CA GLU A 469 -35.68 -18.45 20.17
C GLU A 469 -34.86 -19.12 21.29
N ASN A 470 -33.56 -19.36 21.05
CA ASN A 470 -32.61 -19.85 22.07
C ASN A 470 -31.94 -18.72 22.87
N GLY A 471 -32.41 -17.47 22.76
CA GLY A 471 -31.88 -16.33 23.52
C GLY A 471 -30.48 -15.88 23.08
N ASN A 472 -30.08 -16.17 21.83
CA ASN A 472 -28.80 -15.70 21.32
C ASN A 472 -28.83 -14.20 21.00
N SER A 473 -27.68 -13.55 21.18
CA SER A 473 -27.50 -12.15 20.84
C SER A 473 -27.61 -11.87 19.32
N PRO A 474 -27.96 -10.64 18.92
CA PRO A 474 -28.14 -10.27 17.50
C PRO A 474 -26.99 -10.65 16.57
N ASN A 475 -25.73 -10.53 16.99
CA ASN A 475 -24.58 -10.91 16.17
C ASN A 475 -24.54 -12.42 15.88
N THR A 476 -24.94 -13.27 16.83
CA THR A 476 -25.03 -14.72 16.65
C THR A 476 -26.22 -15.09 15.77
N VAL A 477 -27.37 -14.43 15.97
CA VAL A 477 -28.57 -14.60 15.13
C VAL A 477 -28.26 -14.28 13.66
N LEU A 478 -27.62 -13.14 13.39
CA LEU A 478 -27.23 -12.76 12.04
C LEU A 478 -26.10 -13.63 11.49
N SER A 479 -25.18 -14.12 12.33
CA SER A 479 -24.15 -15.07 11.90
C SER A 479 -24.76 -16.38 11.40
N ALA A 480 -25.79 -16.90 12.07
CA ALA A 480 -26.51 -18.10 11.62
C ALA A 480 -27.17 -17.88 10.25
N ALA A 481 -27.79 -16.71 10.02
CA ALA A 481 -28.38 -16.36 8.73
C ALA A 481 -27.32 -16.25 7.62
N VAL A 482 -26.24 -15.50 7.87
CA VAL A 482 -25.16 -15.25 6.90
C VAL A 482 -24.40 -16.54 6.57
N ALA A 483 -24.30 -17.50 7.48
CA ALA A 483 -23.68 -18.81 7.21
C ALA A 483 -24.36 -19.54 6.05
N ILE A 484 -25.67 -19.34 5.85
CA ILE A 484 -26.44 -19.93 4.74
C ILE A 484 -26.14 -19.24 3.40
N ILE A 485 -25.69 -17.98 3.40
CA ILE A 485 -25.42 -17.18 2.20
C ILE A 485 -24.01 -17.48 1.66
N GLY A 486 -23.67 -18.75 1.48
CA GLY A 486 -22.40 -19.18 0.89
C GLY A 486 -22.34 -18.97 -0.63
N LYS A 487 -21.17 -19.25 -1.24
CA LYS A 487 -20.92 -19.07 -2.68
C LYS A 487 -21.98 -19.71 -3.57
N GLY A 488 -22.53 -20.88 -3.17
CA GLY A 488 -23.58 -21.58 -3.91
C GLY A 488 -24.90 -20.80 -4.04
N LYS A 489 -25.24 -19.92 -3.08
CA LYS A 489 -26.46 -19.10 -3.11
C LYS A 489 -26.38 -17.90 -4.06
N VAL A 490 -25.18 -17.63 -4.61
CA VAL A 490 -24.89 -16.50 -5.48
C VAL A 490 -24.07 -16.91 -6.71
N ALA A 491 -23.99 -18.21 -6.98
CA ALA A 491 -23.15 -18.75 -8.05
C ALA A 491 -23.61 -18.26 -9.43
N ASP A 492 -24.92 -18.14 -9.62
CA ASP A 492 -25.54 -17.56 -10.81
C ASP A 492 -25.12 -16.09 -11.00
N SER A 493 -25.23 -15.25 -9.97
CA SER A 493 -24.81 -13.85 -10.03
C SER A 493 -23.31 -13.70 -10.30
N ILE A 494 -22.46 -14.53 -9.68
CA ILE A 494 -21.01 -14.49 -9.92
C ILE A 494 -20.70 -14.89 -11.36
N ALA A 495 -21.35 -15.93 -11.88
CA ALA A 495 -21.19 -16.37 -13.26
C ALA A 495 -21.64 -15.28 -14.25
N THR A 496 -22.79 -14.65 -14.00
CA THR A 496 -23.27 -13.53 -14.82
C THR A 496 -22.29 -12.36 -14.79
N ALA A 497 -21.79 -11.93 -13.62
CA ALA A 497 -20.83 -10.83 -13.54
C ALA A 497 -19.54 -11.13 -14.32
N LYS A 498 -19.04 -12.38 -14.24
CA LYS A 498 -17.89 -12.84 -15.03
C LYS A 498 -18.17 -12.79 -16.54
N LEU A 499 -19.36 -13.23 -16.97
CA LEU A 499 -19.79 -13.17 -18.38
C LEU A 499 -19.87 -11.73 -18.88
N LEU A 500 -20.47 -10.82 -18.10
CA LEU A 500 -20.58 -9.40 -18.47
C LEU A 500 -19.19 -8.75 -18.61
N ILE A 501 -18.28 -9.01 -17.68
CA ILE A 501 -16.88 -8.53 -17.80
C ILE A 501 -16.23 -9.08 -19.07
N ASP A 502 -16.32 -10.39 -19.30
CA ASP A 502 -15.72 -11.06 -20.46
C ASP A 502 -16.18 -10.44 -21.78
N LYS A 503 -17.49 -10.20 -21.91
CA LYS A 503 -18.11 -9.69 -23.13
C LYS A 503 -17.94 -8.19 -23.36
N PHE A 504 -17.87 -7.37 -22.32
CA PHE A 504 -17.91 -5.90 -22.46
C PHE A 504 -16.56 -5.19 -22.23
N GLN A 505 -15.60 -5.78 -21.51
CA GLN A 505 -14.41 -5.02 -21.04
C GLN A 505 -13.49 -4.51 -22.17
N HIS A 506 -13.68 -5.00 -23.39
CA HIS A 506 -12.91 -4.67 -24.59
C HIS A 506 -13.75 -4.04 -25.71
N THR A 507 -15.02 -3.70 -25.45
CA THR A 507 -15.94 -3.20 -26.49
C THR A 507 -15.95 -1.67 -26.62
N GLY A 508 -15.26 -0.97 -25.73
CA GLY A 508 -15.26 0.50 -25.69
C GLY A 508 -16.43 1.11 -24.91
N LEU A 509 -17.25 0.31 -24.22
CA LEU A 509 -18.29 0.81 -23.32
C LEU A 509 -17.65 1.63 -22.18
N GLU A 510 -17.92 2.94 -22.15
CA GLU A 510 -17.45 3.84 -21.09
C GLU A 510 -18.52 4.05 -20.00
N CYS A 511 -19.73 4.45 -20.40
CA CYS A 511 -20.86 4.73 -19.51
C CYS A 511 -21.97 3.67 -19.67
N PRO A 512 -22.25 2.83 -18.67
CA PRO A 512 -23.26 1.78 -18.77
C PRO A 512 -24.71 2.29 -18.65
N SER A 513 -24.91 3.59 -18.44
CA SER A 513 -26.20 4.26 -18.30
C SER A 513 -26.56 5.12 -19.53
N GLU A 514 -25.90 4.85 -20.65
CA GLU A 514 -26.09 5.47 -21.96
C GLU A 514 -26.36 4.40 -23.02
N ASP A 515 -26.79 4.82 -24.21
CA ASP A 515 -27.06 3.92 -25.31
C ASP A 515 -25.77 3.27 -25.82
N PHE A 516 -25.79 1.95 -25.98
CA PHE A 516 -24.68 1.17 -26.50
C PHE A 516 -25.21 0.01 -27.33
N ASP A 517 -24.75 -0.12 -28.58
CA ASP A 517 -25.13 -1.24 -29.43
C ASP A 517 -24.37 -2.51 -29.04
N TYR A 518 -25.08 -3.44 -28.40
CA TYR A 518 -24.57 -4.76 -28.01
C TYR A 518 -25.09 -5.89 -28.91
N SER A 519 -25.67 -5.58 -30.08
CA SER A 519 -26.29 -6.58 -30.97
C SER A 519 -25.34 -7.70 -31.40
N ASP A 520 -24.08 -7.36 -31.65
CA ASP A 520 -23.08 -8.37 -32.02
C ASP A 520 -22.70 -9.27 -30.85
N ILE A 521 -22.66 -8.73 -29.64
CA ILE A 521 -22.42 -9.51 -28.41
C ILE A 521 -23.55 -10.53 -28.21
N LEU A 522 -24.80 -10.16 -28.46
CA LEU A 522 -25.95 -11.07 -28.37
C LEU A 522 -25.88 -12.23 -29.37
N LYS A 523 -25.44 -11.97 -30.61
CA LYS A 523 -25.26 -13.00 -31.64
C LYS A 523 -24.17 -13.99 -31.27
N GLU A 524 -23.12 -13.54 -30.58
CA GLU A 524 -21.99 -14.37 -30.13
C GLU A 524 -22.29 -15.20 -28.87
N LEU A 525 -23.44 -15.01 -28.21
CA LEU A 525 -23.80 -15.81 -27.04
C LEU A 525 -24.14 -17.25 -27.43
N THR A 526 -23.43 -18.20 -26.79
CA THR A 526 -23.76 -19.62 -26.84
C THR A 526 -25.10 -19.89 -26.12
N ASP A 527 -25.72 -21.03 -26.44
CA ASP A 527 -26.95 -21.45 -25.76
C ASP A 527 -26.73 -21.64 -24.24
N ASP A 528 -25.56 -22.11 -23.84
CA ASP A 528 -25.16 -22.22 -22.42
C ASP A 528 -25.12 -20.85 -21.73
N ASN A 529 -24.62 -19.80 -22.41
CA ASN A 529 -24.60 -18.46 -21.86
C ASN A 529 -26.03 -17.93 -21.65
N LYS A 530 -26.92 -18.14 -22.63
CA LYS A 530 -28.33 -17.72 -22.54
C LYS A 530 -29.08 -18.49 -21.46
N ALA A 531 -28.80 -19.79 -21.33
CA ALA A 531 -29.34 -20.63 -20.26
C ALA A 531 -28.86 -20.15 -18.87
N ALA A 532 -27.60 -19.75 -18.72
CA ALA A 532 -27.06 -19.23 -17.46
C ALA A 532 -27.68 -17.89 -17.02
N LEU A 533 -28.19 -17.09 -17.97
CA LEU A 533 -28.85 -15.81 -17.70
C LEU A 533 -30.35 -15.94 -17.41
N SER A 534 -30.96 -17.06 -17.81
CA SER A 534 -32.41 -17.28 -17.71
C SER A 534 -32.78 -18.22 -16.56
N HIS A 535 -34.04 -18.17 -16.14
CA HIS A 535 -34.61 -19.19 -15.26
C HIS A 535 -35.97 -19.64 -15.84
N PRO A 536 -36.21 -20.95 -16.05
CA PRO A 536 -37.41 -21.43 -16.76
C PRO A 536 -38.72 -21.03 -16.07
N ASN A 537 -38.70 -20.93 -14.73
CA ASN A 537 -39.79 -20.41 -13.91
C ASN A 537 -39.27 -19.26 -13.05
N PRO A 538 -39.34 -17.99 -13.51
CA PRO A 538 -38.88 -16.84 -12.73
C PRO A 538 -39.58 -16.82 -11.37
N CYS A 539 -38.83 -16.76 -10.28
CA CYS A 539 -39.42 -16.62 -8.95
C CYS A 539 -40.10 -15.26 -8.83
N ALA A 540 -41.08 -15.12 -7.92
CA ALA A 540 -41.79 -13.86 -7.68
C ALA A 540 -40.84 -12.67 -7.48
N ARG A 541 -39.73 -12.89 -6.77
CA ARG A 541 -38.66 -11.91 -6.58
C ARG A 541 -38.03 -11.43 -7.89
N GLY A 542 -37.77 -12.34 -8.83
CA GLY A 542 -37.19 -11.99 -10.13
C GLY A 542 -38.14 -11.15 -10.99
N ILE A 543 -39.44 -11.42 -10.89
CA ILE A 543 -40.49 -10.65 -11.57
C ILE A 543 -40.54 -9.22 -11.00
N THR A 544 -40.67 -9.08 -9.67
CA THR A 544 -40.67 -7.77 -9.00
C THR A 544 -39.41 -6.95 -9.30
N LEU A 545 -38.24 -7.61 -9.29
CA LEU A 545 -36.97 -6.96 -9.61
C LEU A 545 -36.94 -6.47 -11.06
N LYS A 546 -37.40 -7.28 -12.02
CA LYS A 546 -37.49 -6.89 -13.44
C LYS A 546 -38.42 -5.69 -13.63
N GLU A 547 -39.63 -5.73 -13.06
CA GLU A 547 -40.62 -4.65 -13.18
C GLU A 547 -40.10 -3.33 -12.59
N ALA A 548 -39.42 -3.38 -11.44
CA ALA A 548 -38.80 -2.20 -10.83
C ALA A 548 -37.70 -1.59 -11.71
N LEU A 549 -36.91 -2.43 -12.40
CA LEU A 549 -35.87 -1.98 -13.33
C LEU A 549 -36.44 -1.41 -14.62
N GLU A 550 -37.50 -2.02 -15.17
CA GLU A 550 -38.21 -1.50 -16.36
C GLU A 550 -38.91 -0.17 -16.07
N GLY A 551 -39.29 0.10 -14.81
CA GLY A 551 -39.83 1.38 -14.36
C GLY A 551 -38.81 2.51 -14.16
N MET A 552 -37.52 2.28 -14.43
CA MET A 552 -36.48 3.29 -14.27
C MET A 552 -36.44 4.29 -15.43
N GLU A 553 -36.09 5.54 -15.11
CA GLU A 553 -36.03 6.66 -16.07
C GLU A 553 -34.89 6.54 -17.11
N ARG A 554 -33.82 5.81 -16.79
CA ARG A 554 -32.64 5.65 -17.66
C ARG A 554 -32.32 4.17 -17.90
N PRO A 555 -31.93 3.79 -19.13
CA PRO A 555 -31.54 2.42 -19.43
C PRO A 555 -30.21 2.06 -18.75
N SER A 556 -30.05 0.78 -18.43
CA SER A 556 -28.74 0.19 -18.13
C SER A 556 -28.41 -0.81 -19.24
N VAL A 557 -27.26 -0.64 -19.87
CA VAL A 557 -26.76 -1.53 -20.92
C VAL A 557 -26.74 -2.98 -20.43
N PHE A 558 -26.25 -3.22 -19.22
CA PHE A 558 -26.15 -4.57 -18.66
C PHE A 558 -27.52 -5.17 -18.30
N VAL A 559 -28.44 -4.36 -17.78
CA VAL A 559 -29.80 -4.84 -17.43
C VAL A 559 -30.56 -5.20 -18.70
N ASN A 560 -30.56 -4.31 -19.70
CA ASN A 560 -31.22 -4.55 -20.99
C ASN A 560 -30.63 -5.77 -21.68
N PHE A 561 -29.30 -5.86 -21.73
CA PHE A 561 -28.61 -7.03 -22.28
C PHE A 561 -29.03 -8.33 -21.59
N VAL A 562 -29.10 -8.37 -20.25
CA VAL A 562 -29.51 -9.58 -19.52
C VAL A 562 -30.98 -9.94 -19.77
N ILE A 563 -31.87 -8.96 -19.82
CA ILE A 563 -33.29 -9.18 -20.14
C ILE A 563 -33.44 -9.76 -21.56
N GLU A 564 -32.75 -9.19 -22.54
CA GLU A 564 -32.82 -9.61 -23.93
C GLU A 564 -32.15 -10.97 -24.16
N ALA A 565 -30.95 -11.17 -23.63
CA ALA A 565 -30.19 -12.42 -23.73
C ALA A 565 -30.90 -13.62 -23.07
N SER A 566 -31.76 -13.36 -22.08
CA SER A 566 -32.57 -14.39 -21.41
C SER A 566 -33.94 -14.63 -22.05
N GLY A 567 -34.23 -14.01 -23.20
CA GLY A 567 -35.54 -14.11 -23.86
C GLY A 567 -36.67 -13.52 -23.03
N GLY A 568 -36.39 -12.46 -22.26
CA GLY A 568 -37.33 -11.78 -21.38
C GLY A 568 -37.59 -12.47 -20.03
N LYS A 569 -36.88 -13.56 -19.73
CA LYS A 569 -37.04 -14.34 -18.49
C LYS A 569 -35.73 -14.45 -17.68
N PRO A 570 -35.15 -13.31 -17.26
CA PRO A 570 -33.88 -13.32 -16.56
C PRO A 570 -34.01 -13.95 -15.17
N SER A 571 -32.94 -14.61 -14.72
CA SER A 571 -32.85 -15.05 -13.32
C SER A 571 -32.67 -13.83 -12.39
N SER A 572 -33.12 -13.94 -11.13
CA SER A 572 -32.91 -12.87 -10.15
C SER A 572 -31.42 -12.62 -9.89
N GLY A 573 -30.59 -13.67 -9.96
CA GLY A 573 -29.15 -13.54 -9.80
C GLY A 573 -28.49 -12.81 -10.98
N ALA A 574 -28.97 -13.02 -12.20
CA ALA A 574 -28.48 -12.33 -13.38
C ALA A 574 -28.82 -10.83 -13.35
N LEU A 575 -30.06 -10.47 -12.98
CA LEU A 575 -30.46 -9.07 -12.80
C LEU A 575 -29.64 -8.39 -11.69
N LEU A 576 -29.44 -9.07 -10.55
CA LEU A 576 -28.62 -8.55 -9.46
C LEU A 576 -27.18 -8.28 -9.93
N ALA A 577 -26.59 -9.20 -10.70
CA ALA A 577 -25.26 -9.02 -11.26
C ALA A 577 -25.19 -7.85 -12.26
N ALA A 578 -26.21 -7.68 -13.10
CA ALA A 578 -26.30 -6.57 -14.05
C ALA A 578 -26.36 -5.20 -13.34
N ILE A 579 -27.13 -5.09 -12.26
CA ILE A 579 -27.20 -3.88 -11.43
C ILE A 579 -25.81 -3.53 -10.88
N TRP A 580 -25.17 -4.48 -10.19
CA TRP A 580 -23.87 -4.22 -9.57
C TRP A 580 -22.76 -4.01 -10.59
N THR A 581 -22.84 -4.63 -11.77
CA THR A 581 -21.91 -4.36 -12.87
C THR A 581 -22.08 -2.94 -13.41
N THR A 582 -23.33 -2.46 -13.53
CA THR A 582 -23.63 -1.06 -13.91
C THR A 582 -22.98 -0.09 -12.93
N LEU A 583 -23.17 -0.31 -11.62
CA LEU A 583 -22.60 0.56 -10.57
C LEU A 583 -21.07 0.55 -10.56
N ALA A 584 -20.46 -0.61 -10.83
CA ALA A 584 -19.02 -0.82 -10.69
C ALA A 584 -18.21 -0.56 -11.96
N TRP A 585 -18.86 -0.38 -13.11
CA TRP A 585 -18.19 -0.35 -14.40
C TRP A 585 -17.12 0.72 -14.50
N ASN A 586 -17.47 1.95 -14.11
CA ASN A 586 -16.53 3.07 -14.12
C ASN A 586 -15.30 2.77 -13.24
N ALA A 587 -15.52 2.42 -11.97
CA ALA A 587 -14.45 2.08 -11.04
C ALA A 587 -13.58 0.89 -11.52
N TYR A 588 -14.15 -0.07 -12.24
CA TYR A 588 -13.40 -1.18 -12.82
C TYR A 588 -12.55 -0.74 -14.02
N MET A 589 -13.12 0.04 -14.92
CA MET A 589 -12.45 0.51 -16.14
C MET A 589 -11.32 1.51 -15.82
N THR A 590 -11.48 2.32 -14.78
CA THR A 590 -10.47 3.26 -14.25
C THR A 590 -9.47 2.62 -13.28
N LYS A 591 -9.55 1.29 -13.08
CA LYS A 591 -8.64 0.52 -12.20
C LYS A 591 -8.69 0.93 -10.72
N VAL A 592 -9.82 1.42 -10.23
CA VAL A 592 -10.09 1.73 -8.82
C VAL A 592 -10.39 0.44 -8.01
N ILE A 593 -11.15 -0.48 -8.61
CA ILE A 593 -11.48 -1.80 -8.04
C ILE A 593 -10.94 -2.94 -8.89
N SER A 594 -10.75 -4.12 -8.31
CA SER A 594 -10.28 -5.29 -9.05
C SER A 594 -11.41 -6.03 -9.76
N LYS A 595 -11.06 -6.96 -10.65
CA LYS A 595 -12.00 -7.92 -11.22
C LYS A 595 -12.66 -8.76 -10.12
N ALA A 596 -11.91 -9.16 -9.08
CA ALA A 596 -12.44 -9.95 -7.97
C ALA A 596 -13.52 -9.18 -7.19
N THR A 597 -13.29 -7.90 -6.91
CA THR A 597 -14.28 -7.01 -6.28
C THR A 597 -15.57 -7.00 -7.10
N LEU A 598 -15.51 -6.64 -8.39
CA LEU A 598 -16.71 -6.57 -9.26
C LEU A 598 -17.48 -7.90 -9.27
N THR A 599 -16.78 -9.02 -9.45
CA THR A 599 -17.43 -10.35 -9.53
C THR A 599 -18.12 -10.78 -8.25
N THR A 600 -17.83 -10.15 -7.10
CA THR A 600 -18.36 -10.55 -5.79
C THR A 600 -19.31 -9.53 -5.16
N LEU A 601 -19.59 -8.40 -5.83
CA LEU A 601 -20.50 -7.36 -5.33
C LEU A 601 -21.91 -7.88 -5.02
N SER A 602 -22.45 -8.75 -5.88
CA SER A 602 -23.74 -9.40 -5.68
C SER A 602 -23.75 -10.27 -4.42
N TRP A 603 -22.63 -10.88 -4.06
CA TRP A 603 -22.48 -11.65 -2.82
C TRP A 603 -22.52 -10.75 -1.59
N HIS A 604 -21.75 -9.66 -1.59
CA HIS A 604 -21.83 -8.65 -0.53
C HIS A 604 -23.24 -8.09 -0.39
N SER A 605 -23.89 -7.72 -1.49
CA SER A 605 -25.28 -7.23 -1.51
C SER A 605 -26.26 -8.23 -0.89
N ARG A 606 -26.16 -9.52 -1.23
CA ARG A 606 -27.00 -10.56 -0.61
C ARG A 606 -26.78 -10.68 0.89
N ILE A 607 -25.54 -10.56 1.35
CA ILE A 607 -25.22 -10.55 2.78
C ILE A 607 -25.82 -9.32 3.47
N PHE A 608 -25.70 -8.13 2.88
CA PHE A 608 -26.28 -6.90 3.43
C PHE A 608 -27.79 -7.00 3.58
N SER A 609 -28.49 -7.42 2.53
CA SER A 609 -29.93 -7.67 2.57
C SER A 609 -30.31 -8.72 3.60
N THR A 610 -29.49 -9.77 3.76
CA THR A 610 -29.72 -10.84 4.75
C THR A 610 -29.54 -10.33 6.19
N MET A 611 -28.53 -9.50 6.44
CA MET A 611 -28.33 -8.90 7.76
C MET A 611 -29.52 -8.02 8.17
N VAL A 612 -30.04 -7.20 7.24
CA VAL A 612 -31.23 -6.38 7.50
C VAL A 612 -32.48 -7.24 7.61
N GLY A 613 -32.73 -8.11 6.64
CA GLY A 613 -33.92 -8.96 6.58
C GLY A 613 -34.05 -9.92 7.76
N CYS A 614 -33.00 -10.69 8.06
CA CYS A 614 -33.04 -11.68 9.14
C CYS A 614 -32.86 -11.10 10.55
N SER A 615 -32.64 -9.78 10.69
CA SER A 615 -32.80 -9.11 11.99
C SER A 615 -34.24 -9.17 12.48
N VAL A 616 -35.20 -9.30 11.55
CA VAL A 616 -36.62 -9.37 11.81
C VAL A 616 -37.08 -10.82 12.12
N PRO A 617 -38.02 -11.03 13.06
CA PRO A 617 -38.60 -12.35 13.33
C PRO A 617 -39.48 -12.90 12.19
N ALA A 618 -39.55 -14.23 12.05
CA ALA A 618 -40.31 -14.90 10.97
C ALA A 618 -41.75 -14.41 10.80
N LYS A 619 -42.46 -14.10 11.89
CA LYS A 619 -43.85 -13.64 11.88
C LYS A 619 -44.10 -12.36 11.07
N LYS A 620 -43.06 -11.60 10.73
CA LYS A 620 -43.13 -10.37 9.94
C LYS A 620 -42.70 -10.56 8.48
N HIS A 621 -42.38 -11.79 8.08
CA HIS A 621 -42.13 -12.16 6.70
C HIS A 621 -43.33 -12.92 6.15
N THR A 622 -43.86 -12.49 5.01
CA THR A 622 -44.87 -13.23 4.26
C THR A 622 -44.44 -13.42 2.81
N ALA A 623 -45.18 -14.22 2.05
CA ALA A 623 -44.90 -14.43 0.63
C ALA A 623 -44.88 -13.13 -0.19
N THR A 624 -45.66 -12.12 0.22
CA THR A 624 -45.85 -10.87 -0.53
C THR A 624 -45.39 -9.63 0.22
N SER A 625 -45.10 -9.71 1.52
CA SER A 625 -44.74 -8.53 2.32
C SER A 625 -43.62 -8.76 3.33
N PHE A 626 -42.92 -7.68 3.65
CA PHE A 626 -41.90 -7.59 4.69
C PHE A 626 -42.29 -6.49 5.69
N CYS A 627 -42.40 -6.84 6.97
CA CYS A 627 -42.87 -5.94 8.03
C CYS A 627 -44.23 -5.28 7.74
N GLY A 628 -45.08 -5.93 6.94
CA GLY A 628 -46.39 -5.41 6.53
C GLY A 628 -46.37 -4.52 5.28
N ILE A 629 -45.20 -4.25 4.69
CA ILE A 629 -45.06 -3.51 3.43
C ILE A 629 -44.96 -4.49 2.26
N ASP A 630 -45.70 -4.24 1.19
CA ASP A 630 -45.66 -5.08 -0.02
C ASP A 630 -44.25 -5.10 -0.64
N ASN A 631 -43.82 -6.26 -1.12
CA ASN A 631 -42.48 -6.43 -1.69
C ASN A 631 -42.26 -5.53 -2.93
N ALA A 632 -43.27 -5.31 -3.77
CA ALA A 632 -43.14 -4.45 -4.94
C ALA A 632 -43.04 -2.97 -4.53
N GLU A 633 -43.83 -2.54 -3.55
CA GLU A 633 -43.70 -1.20 -2.96
C GLU A 633 -42.31 -0.98 -2.37
N LEU A 634 -41.81 -1.95 -1.59
CA LEU A 634 -40.51 -1.89 -0.94
C LEU A 634 -39.37 -1.77 -1.96
N VAL A 635 -39.41 -2.56 -3.03
CA VAL A 635 -38.36 -2.59 -4.05
C VAL A 635 -38.36 -1.32 -4.90
N ALA A 636 -39.53 -0.82 -5.30
CA ALA A 636 -39.64 0.32 -6.20
C ALA A 636 -39.53 1.68 -5.49
N GLY A 637 -39.99 1.77 -4.24
CA GLY A 637 -40.26 3.05 -3.57
C GLY A 637 -39.44 3.37 -2.34
N TRP A 638 -38.82 2.38 -1.69
CA TRP A 638 -38.11 2.60 -0.42
C TRP A 638 -36.60 2.71 -0.62
N SER A 639 -35.94 3.58 0.16
CA SER A 639 -34.49 3.53 0.34
C SER A 639 -34.12 2.34 1.24
N PHE A 640 -32.92 1.80 1.08
CA PHE A 640 -32.44 0.72 1.93
C PHE A 640 -32.28 1.18 3.38
N THR A 641 -31.99 2.46 3.60
CA THR A 641 -31.97 3.06 4.94
C THR A 641 -33.37 3.04 5.58
N GLU A 642 -34.43 3.41 4.86
CA GLU A 642 -35.81 3.29 5.36
C GLU A 642 -36.17 1.82 5.66
N THR A 643 -35.72 0.88 4.81
CA THR A 643 -35.93 -0.56 5.04
C THR A 643 -35.21 -1.06 6.28
N ALA A 644 -33.97 -0.61 6.53
CA ALA A 644 -33.23 -0.93 7.75
C ALA A 644 -33.89 -0.34 8.99
N PHE A 645 -34.43 0.88 8.89
CA PHE A 645 -35.22 1.48 9.97
C PHE A 645 -36.51 0.69 10.21
N LEU A 646 -37.24 0.31 9.15
CA LEU A 646 -38.45 -0.52 9.23
C LEU A 646 -38.16 -1.86 9.91
N ALA A 647 -37.03 -2.49 9.60
CA ALA A 647 -36.62 -3.76 10.19
C ALA A 647 -36.41 -3.65 11.72
N LEU A 648 -35.90 -2.52 12.20
CA LEU A 648 -35.63 -2.28 13.62
C LEU A 648 -36.86 -1.78 14.39
N ILE A 649 -37.58 -0.83 13.81
CA ILE A 649 -38.60 -0.02 14.50
C ILE A 649 -40.02 -0.49 14.16
N GLY A 650 -40.20 -1.21 13.05
CA GLY A 650 -41.50 -1.74 12.62
C GLY A 650 -42.45 -0.71 11.99
N ARG A 651 -41.96 0.49 11.65
CA ARG A 651 -42.69 1.53 10.93
C ARG A 651 -41.78 2.36 10.01
N LYS A 652 -42.39 3.20 9.16
CA LYS A 652 -41.65 4.18 8.35
C LYS A 652 -41.06 5.30 9.23
N PRO A 653 -39.82 5.75 8.98
CA PRO A 653 -39.25 6.89 9.69
C PRO A 653 -39.83 8.23 9.20
N THR A 654 -39.80 9.25 10.05
CA THR A 654 -39.91 10.64 9.60
C THR A 654 -38.62 11.09 8.91
N GLY A 655 -38.64 12.23 8.21
CA GLY A 655 -37.44 12.79 7.58
C GLY A 655 -36.31 13.09 8.56
N GLU A 656 -36.64 13.55 9.77
CA GLU A 656 -35.68 13.80 10.85
C GLU A 656 -35.07 12.49 11.35
N GLU A 657 -35.90 11.49 11.66
CA GLU A 657 -35.45 10.19 12.14
C GLU A 657 -34.57 9.47 11.11
N LEU A 658 -34.90 9.57 9.82
CA LEU A 658 -34.13 8.96 8.75
C LEU A 658 -32.72 9.59 8.66
N PHE A 659 -32.64 10.91 8.84
CA PHE A 659 -31.36 11.62 8.87
C PHE A 659 -30.53 11.23 10.09
N GLU A 660 -31.12 11.27 11.30
CA GLU A 660 -30.44 10.87 12.53
C GLU A 660 -29.97 9.42 12.48
N PHE A 661 -30.79 8.52 11.94
CA PHE A 661 -30.43 7.11 11.76
C PHE A 661 -29.31 6.91 10.74
N SER A 662 -29.33 7.65 9.61
CA SER A 662 -28.23 7.62 8.63
C SER A 662 -26.91 8.08 9.26
N MET A 663 -26.97 9.15 10.06
CA MET A 663 -25.82 9.70 10.74
C MET A 663 -25.25 8.74 11.77
N LEU A 664 -26.13 8.12 12.56
CA LEU A 664 -25.78 7.06 13.50
C LEU A 664 -25.01 5.93 12.80
N LEU A 665 -25.52 5.42 11.68
CA LEU A 665 -24.88 4.33 10.92
C LEU A 665 -23.51 4.75 10.34
N GLY A 666 -23.37 5.97 9.84
CA GLY A 666 -22.12 6.44 9.25
C GLY A 666 -20.99 6.67 10.26
N LEU A 667 -21.31 7.12 11.48
CA LEU A 667 -20.33 7.35 12.54
C LEU A 667 -19.64 6.07 13.01
N ILE A 668 -20.28 4.91 12.85
CA ILE A 668 -19.79 3.62 13.33
C ILE A 668 -19.22 2.73 12.23
N ILE A 669 -19.07 3.23 11.01
CA ILE A 669 -18.53 2.47 9.86
C ILE A 669 -17.20 1.80 10.24
N THR A 670 -16.26 2.56 10.79
CA THR A 670 -14.95 2.06 11.18
C THR A 670 -14.35 2.88 12.31
N ASN A 671 -13.55 2.24 13.16
CA ASN A 671 -12.68 2.91 14.14
C ASN A 671 -11.20 2.54 13.89
N GLY A 672 -10.87 2.26 12.62
CA GLY A 672 -9.53 1.92 12.16
C GLY A 672 -9.27 0.41 12.00
N PRO A 673 -8.12 0.07 11.39
CA PRO A 673 -7.84 -1.28 10.90
C PRO A 673 -7.51 -2.29 12.00
N GLY A 674 -7.14 -1.82 13.20
CA GLY A 674 -6.82 -2.66 14.37
C GLY A 674 -8.03 -3.01 15.25
N THR A 675 -9.24 -2.58 14.88
CA THR A 675 -10.45 -2.95 15.64
C THR A 675 -10.68 -4.46 15.56
N ILE A 676 -11.15 -5.07 16.64
CA ILE A 676 -11.36 -6.53 16.67
C ILE A 676 -12.38 -7.01 15.63
N SER A 677 -13.39 -6.19 15.32
CA SER A 677 -14.34 -6.44 14.21
C SER A 677 -13.64 -6.53 12.85
N ALA A 678 -12.70 -5.62 12.56
CA ALA A 678 -11.93 -5.63 11.31
C ALA A 678 -10.91 -6.79 11.29
N GLN A 679 -10.26 -7.07 12.43
CA GLN A 679 -9.34 -8.20 12.56
C GLN A 679 -10.05 -9.55 12.40
N GLY A 680 -11.27 -9.68 12.94
CA GLY A 680 -12.12 -10.85 12.76
C GLY A 680 -12.48 -11.06 11.29
N ALA A 681 -12.87 -9.99 10.58
CA ALA A 681 -13.14 -10.03 9.14
C ALA A 681 -11.92 -10.49 8.32
N LYS A 682 -10.76 -9.86 8.54
CA LYS A 682 -9.49 -10.21 7.88
C LYS A 682 -9.00 -11.62 8.23
N GLY A 683 -9.24 -12.06 9.46
CA GLY A 683 -8.98 -13.42 9.91
C GLY A 683 -9.81 -14.43 9.14
N GLY A 684 -11.09 -14.15 8.93
CA GLY A 684 -11.98 -14.96 8.09
C GLY A 684 -11.49 -15.09 6.65
N VAL A 685 -11.04 -13.98 6.04
CA VAL A 685 -10.41 -14.04 4.70
C VAL A 685 -9.10 -14.82 4.71
N SER A 686 -8.24 -14.59 5.72
CA SER A 686 -6.94 -15.26 5.85
C SER A 686 -7.07 -16.77 5.98
N ALA A 687 -8.15 -17.25 6.60
CA ALA A 687 -8.43 -18.67 6.75
C ALA A 687 -8.74 -19.38 5.42
N ASP A 688 -9.07 -18.65 4.35
CA ASP A 688 -9.25 -19.22 2.99
C ASP A 688 -8.02 -19.05 2.08
N GLY A 689 -7.02 -18.28 2.52
CA GLY A 689 -5.85 -17.96 1.71
C GLY A 689 -6.14 -16.87 0.67
N PRO A 690 -6.07 -15.57 1.00
CA PRO A 690 -6.38 -14.45 0.09
C PRO A 690 -5.57 -14.44 -1.21
N ALA A 691 -4.43 -15.13 -1.26
CA ALA A 691 -3.62 -15.29 -2.47
C ALA A 691 -4.42 -15.90 -3.64
N GLU A 692 -5.35 -16.79 -3.35
CA GLU A 692 -6.32 -17.34 -4.30
C GLU A 692 -7.70 -16.75 -4.01
N THR A 693 -7.98 -15.56 -4.57
CA THR A 693 -9.19 -14.77 -4.24
C THR A 693 -10.50 -15.54 -4.43
N GLU A 694 -10.55 -16.51 -5.35
CA GLU A 694 -11.74 -17.32 -5.61
C GLU A 694 -12.11 -18.31 -4.50
N ARG A 695 -11.16 -18.63 -3.59
CA ARG A 695 -11.40 -19.49 -2.41
C ARG A 695 -12.11 -18.76 -1.28
N VAL A 696 -11.91 -17.45 -1.19
CA VAL A 696 -12.41 -16.62 -0.09
C VAL A 696 -13.93 -16.73 0.01
N GLN A 697 -14.40 -17.14 1.19
CA GLN A 697 -15.81 -17.17 1.53
C GLN A 697 -16.20 -15.85 2.19
N ILE A 698 -16.85 -14.95 1.43
CA ILE A 698 -17.19 -13.60 1.92
C ILE A 698 -18.15 -13.67 3.11
N ASN A 699 -19.11 -14.59 3.08
CA ASN A 699 -20.00 -14.83 4.21
C ASN A 699 -19.24 -15.26 5.48
N LYS A 700 -18.23 -16.13 5.36
CA LYS A 700 -17.35 -16.53 6.47
C LYS A 700 -16.56 -15.35 7.01
N ALA A 701 -16.05 -14.49 6.12
CA ALA A 701 -15.35 -13.28 6.53
C ALA A 701 -16.27 -12.32 7.30
N MET A 702 -17.52 -12.14 6.85
CA MET A 702 -18.51 -11.33 7.57
C MET A 702 -18.92 -11.96 8.92
N ILE A 703 -18.98 -13.30 9.01
CA ILE A 703 -19.13 -14.01 10.30
C ILE A 703 -17.92 -13.75 11.21
N GLY A 704 -16.71 -13.69 10.66
CA GLY A 704 -15.51 -13.28 11.38
C GLY A 704 -15.68 -11.91 12.04
N PHE A 705 -16.29 -10.94 11.35
CA PHE A 705 -16.67 -9.67 11.95
C PHE A 705 -17.68 -9.84 13.10
N MET A 706 -18.80 -10.52 12.86
CA MET A 706 -19.90 -10.62 13.84
C MET A 706 -19.52 -11.43 15.09
N THR A 707 -18.68 -12.45 14.95
CA THR A 707 -18.15 -13.23 16.08
C THR A 707 -17.15 -12.45 16.93
N HIS A 708 -16.63 -11.33 16.41
CA HIS A 708 -15.75 -10.40 17.13
C HIS A 708 -16.49 -9.12 17.56
N THR A 709 -17.82 -9.12 17.54
CA THR A 709 -18.65 -8.10 18.20
C THR A 709 -19.40 -8.73 19.38
N GLY A 710 -19.77 -7.92 20.36
CA GLY A 710 -20.43 -8.38 21.58
C GLY A 710 -20.41 -7.30 22.66
N PHE A 711 -20.67 -7.68 23.90
CA PHE A 711 -20.68 -6.75 25.04
C PHE A 711 -19.37 -5.94 25.16
N ALA A 712 -18.22 -6.56 24.93
CA ALA A 712 -16.92 -5.88 25.01
C ALA A 712 -16.60 -4.97 23.80
N HIS A 713 -17.23 -5.18 22.63
CA HIS A 713 -16.99 -4.41 21.41
C HIS A 713 -18.30 -4.18 20.66
N GLY A 714 -18.90 -3.01 20.93
CA GLY A 714 -20.26 -2.65 20.52
C GLY A 714 -21.26 -2.52 21.68
N GLY A 715 -20.95 -3.07 22.86
CA GLY A 715 -21.86 -3.06 24.02
C GLY A 715 -21.83 -1.82 24.93
N ASN A 716 -20.91 -0.87 24.76
CA ASN A 716 -20.90 0.34 25.59
C ASN A 716 -22.16 1.21 25.38
N GLY A 717 -22.68 1.24 24.14
CA GLY A 717 -23.96 1.89 23.84
C GLY A 717 -25.16 1.23 24.52
N TYR A 718 -25.08 -0.10 24.74
CA TYR A 718 -26.08 -0.85 25.51
C TYR A 718 -26.09 -0.39 26.98
N GLU A 719 -24.92 -0.32 27.63
CA GLU A 719 -24.81 0.15 29.02
C GLU A 719 -25.30 1.60 29.17
N ALA A 720 -25.07 2.43 28.16
CA ALA A 720 -25.54 3.80 28.11
C ALA A 720 -27.06 3.91 28.02
N ILE A 721 -27.72 3.08 27.20
CA ILE A 721 -29.18 3.08 27.10
C ILE A 721 -29.81 2.66 28.43
N ALA A 722 -29.33 1.58 29.04
CA ALA A 722 -29.79 1.13 30.35
C ALA A 722 -29.60 2.22 31.41
N PHE A 723 -28.44 2.88 31.42
CA PHE A 723 -28.14 4.01 32.30
C PHE A 723 -29.13 5.17 32.10
N LEU A 724 -29.45 5.54 30.87
CA LEU A 724 -30.38 6.64 30.59
C LEU A 724 -31.83 6.26 30.96
N ILE A 725 -32.28 5.04 30.64
CA ILE A 725 -33.62 4.56 31.02
C ILE A 725 -33.78 4.63 32.54
N GLU A 726 -32.79 4.15 33.30
CA GLU A 726 -32.78 4.18 34.77
C GLU A 726 -32.95 5.60 35.35
N ARG A 727 -32.54 6.63 34.59
CA ARG A 727 -32.60 8.03 35.03
C ARG A 727 -33.87 8.74 34.61
N PHE A 728 -34.49 8.36 33.49
CA PHE A 728 -35.57 9.15 32.88
C PHE A 728 -36.94 8.46 32.89
N LYS A 729 -37.00 7.14 33.11
CA LYS A 729 -38.26 6.36 33.03
C LYS A 729 -39.32 6.88 34.00
N ASP A 730 -38.92 7.25 35.21
CA ASP A 730 -39.82 7.71 36.28
C ASP A 730 -39.90 9.24 36.40
N GLU A 731 -39.17 9.99 35.56
CA GLU A 731 -39.11 11.47 35.58
C GLU A 731 -40.21 12.12 34.73
N GLY A 732 -41.06 11.34 34.06
CA GLY A 732 -42.17 11.86 33.25
C GLY A 732 -41.75 12.43 31.88
N LEU A 733 -40.58 12.04 31.36
CA LEU A 733 -40.12 12.42 30.02
C LEU A 733 -41.03 11.82 28.94
N LYS A 734 -41.82 12.66 28.26
CA LYS A 734 -42.73 12.21 27.18
C LYS A 734 -42.10 12.22 25.80
N ASP A 735 -41.39 13.29 25.48
CA ASP A 735 -40.81 13.53 24.16
C ASP A 735 -39.36 14.01 24.30
N PRO A 736 -38.37 13.13 24.01
CA PRO A 736 -36.96 13.47 24.10
C PRO A 736 -36.47 14.40 22.97
N SER A 737 -37.32 14.71 21.98
CA SER A 737 -37.02 15.69 20.93
C SER A 737 -37.43 17.11 21.30
N SER A 738 -38.20 17.30 22.38
CA SER A 738 -38.72 18.62 22.76
C SER A 738 -37.78 19.35 23.71
N PRO A 739 -37.30 20.58 23.38
CA PRO A 739 -36.57 21.42 24.33
C PRO A 739 -37.46 21.92 25.49
N LYS A 740 -38.79 21.75 25.38
CA LYS A 740 -39.77 22.07 26.43
C LYS A 740 -40.20 20.81 27.19
N HIS A 741 -39.24 19.92 27.49
CA HIS A 741 -39.48 18.66 28.18
C HIS A 741 -39.84 18.82 29.67
N GLY A 742 -39.58 20.00 30.27
CA GLY A 742 -40.02 20.32 31.64
C GLY A 742 -39.20 19.70 32.77
N LEU A 743 -38.01 19.16 32.47
CA LEU A 743 -37.10 18.54 33.45
C LEU A 743 -35.94 19.47 33.77
N ASP A 744 -35.42 19.43 35.00
CA ASP A 744 -34.16 20.07 35.36
C ASP A 744 -33.00 19.08 35.17
N LEU A 745 -32.46 19.04 33.94
CA LEU A 745 -31.37 18.11 33.60
C LEU A 745 -30.12 18.35 34.45
N LYS A 746 -29.88 19.59 34.88
CA LYS A 746 -28.73 19.92 35.72
C LYS A 746 -28.92 19.38 37.13
N ALA A 747 -30.11 19.45 37.70
CA ALA A 747 -30.43 18.84 38.98
C ALA A 747 -30.26 17.31 38.94
N ILE A 748 -30.82 16.65 37.92
CA ILE A 748 -30.70 15.18 37.73
C ILE A 748 -29.22 14.77 37.63
N ALA A 749 -28.44 15.49 36.81
CA ALA A 749 -27.01 15.24 36.63
C ALA A 749 -26.21 15.44 37.92
N SER A 750 -26.53 16.48 38.70
CA SER A 750 -25.82 16.81 39.94
C SER A 750 -26.12 15.80 41.04
N GLN A 751 -27.38 15.39 41.19
CA GLN A 751 -27.78 14.33 42.11
C GLN A 751 -27.03 13.03 41.83
N TYR A 752 -26.90 12.65 40.55
CA TYR A 752 -26.14 11.46 40.17
C TYR A 752 -24.63 11.62 40.43
N ALA A 753 -24.05 12.79 40.15
CA ALA A 753 -22.63 13.06 40.40
C ALA A 753 -22.27 12.94 41.89
N ASP A 754 -23.13 13.45 42.77
CA ASP A 754 -22.97 13.34 44.23
C ASP A 754 -23.09 11.90 44.72
N TRP A 755 -24.08 11.15 44.22
CA TRP A 755 -24.20 9.73 44.51
C TRP A 755 -22.96 8.95 44.04
N TYR A 756 -22.52 9.18 42.80
CA TYR A 756 -21.39 8.46 42.22
C TYR A 756 -20.07 8.78 42.95
N LYS A 757 -19.95 10.00 43.49
CA LYS A 757 -18.84 10.37 44.38
C LYS A 757 -18.81 9.52 45.63
N ALA A 758 -19.95 9.38 46.32
CA ALA A 758 -20.07 8.58 47.54
C ALA A 758 -19.76 7.10 47.24
N TYR A 759 -20.38 6.54 46.19
CA TYR A 759 -20.13 5.17 45.73
C TYR A 759 -18.64 4.92 45.43
N LYS A 760 -17.99 5.83 44.70
CA LYS A 760 -16.56 5.68 44.34
C LYS A 760 -15.63 5.73 45.56
N VAL A 761 -15.97 6.53 46.58
CA VAL A 761 -15.21 6.57 47.85
C VAL A 761 -15.38 5.25 48.59
N GLU A 762 -16.61 4.75 48.70
CA GLU A 762 -16.92 3.47 49.34
C GLU A 762 -16.19 2.30 48.66
N GLN A 763 -16.27 2.16 47.33
CA GLN A 763 -15.62 1.07 46.60
C GLN A 763 -14.09 1.08 46.76
N LYS A 764 -13.48 2.28 46.77
CA LYS A 764 -12.05 2.40 47.05
C LYS A 764 -11.68 2.01 48.47
N SER A 765 -12.56 2.30 49.44
CA SER A 765 -12.31 1.94 50.85
C SER A 765 -12.29 0.43 51.08
N ILE A 766 -13.06 -0.34 50.30
CA ILE A 766 -13.08 -1.82 50.33
C ILE A 766 -12.07 -2.46 49.38
N GLY A 767 -11.16 -1.67 48.79
CA GLY A 767 -10.11 -2.16 47.89
C GLY A 767 -10.59 -2.61 46.50
N ASN A 768 -11.85 -2.33 46.13
CA ASN A 768 -12.35 -2.63 44.79
C ASN A 768 -11.84 -1.60 43.78
N ILE A 769 -10.93 -2.02 42.90
CA ILE A 769 -10.34 -1.17 41.86
C ILE A 769 -11.16 -1.23 40.55
N GLU A 770 -12.02 -2.23 40.39
CA GLU A 770 -12.91 -2.44 39.24
C GLU A 770 -14.36 -2.03 39.56
N TYR A 771 -14.54 -0.87 40.21
CA TYR A 771 -15.87 -0.33 40.47
C TYR A 771 -16.58 0.11 39.18
N LYS A 772 -17.92 0.16 39.22
CA LYS A 772 -18.77 0.52 38.08
C LYS A 772 -18.35 1.87 37.49
N LYS A 773 -18.08 1.89 36.18
CA LYS A 773 -17.79 3.11 35.43
C LYS A 773 -19.09 3.71 34.90
N ILE A 774 -19.12 5.02 34.73
CA ILE A 774 -20.23 5.69 34.04
C ILE A 774 -20.05 5.37 32.54
N PRO A 775 -21.05 4.77 31.88
CA PRO A 775 -20.94 4.43 30.47
C PRO A 775 -20.78 5.70 29.64
N CYS A 776 -20.04 5.57 28.54
CA CYS A 776 -19.85 6.63 27.54
C CYS A 776 -19.22 7.96 28.00
N VAL A 777 -18.69 8.04 29.22
CA VAL A 777 -18.00 9.21 29.75
C VAL A 777 -16.47 8.98 29.74
N ASN A 778 -15.73 9.97 29.22
CA ASN A 778 -14.26 10.01 29.05
C ASN A 778 -13.72 9.21 27.84
N HIS A 779 -12.47 9.48 27.45
CA HIS A 779 -11.81 8.79 26.33
C HIS A 779 -10.30 8.59 26.59
N PRO A 780 -9.69 7.44 26.20
CA PRO A 780 -8.28 7.18 26.46
C PRO A 780 -7.32 8.12 25.73
N ILE A 781 -7.77 8.71 24.60
CA ILE A 781 -6.98 9.60 23.73
C ILE A 781 -7.33 11.08 23.97
N PHE A 782 -8.61 11.42 24.11
CA PHE A 782 -9.05 12.82 24.24
C PHE A 782 -9.07 13.21 25.72
N LYS A 783 -7.88 13.44 26.29
CA LYS A 783 -7.70 13.71 27.72
C LYS A 783 -6.63 14.78 27.97
N GLY A 784 -6.59 15.31 29.19
CA GLY A 784 -5.53 16.20 29.68
C GLY A 784 -5.76 17.69 29.45
N LYS A 785 -6.92 18.10 28.92
CA LYS A 785 -7.35 19.51 28.82
C LYS A 785 -8.28 19.87 29.98
N PRO A 786 -8.47 21.18 30.29
CA PRO A 786 -9.49 21.62 31.27
C PRO A 786 -10.89 21.15 30.91
N VAL A 787 -11.22 21.18 29.61
CA VAL A 787 -12.42 20.58 29.02
C VAL A 787 -11.97 19.69 27.86
N ASN A 788 -12.33 18.41 27.93
CA ASN A 788 -12.01 17.45 26.89
C ASN A 788 -13.20 17.30 25.94
N PHE A 789 -12.92 17.16 24.64
CA PHE A 789 -13.94 16.95 23.61
C PHE A 789 -13.57 15.76 22.74
N ASP A 790 -14.56 14.95 22.39
CA ASP A 790 -14.48 13.99 21.29
C ASP A 790 -14.89 14.74 20.01
N PRO A 791 -14.04 14.82 18.97
CA PRO A 791 -14.38 15.51 17.72
C PRO A 791 -15.68 15.03 17.07
N ARG A 792 -16.07 13.77 17.30
CA ARG A 792 -17.27 13.16 16.70
C ARG A 792 -18.54 13.63 17.41
N GLU A 793 -18.50 13.72 18.73
CA GLU A 793 -19.62 14.29 19.49
C GLU A 793 -19.83 15.74 19.13
N ARG A 794 -18.75 16.53 19.11
CA ARG A 794 -18.82 17.95 18.71
C ARG A 794 -19.42 18.17 17.34
N PHE A 795 -18.99 17.37 16.36
CA PHE A 795 -19.55 17.40 15.01
C PHE A 795 -21.06 17.11 14.99
N VAL A 796 -21.52 16.13 15.76
CA VAL A 796 -22.95 15.81 15.83
C VAL A 796 -23.73 16.93 16.51
N THR A 797 -23.24 17.46 17.62
CA THR A 797 -23.88 18.57 18.34
C THR A 797 -24.02 19.80 17.43
N GLU A 798 -22.96 20.18 16.70
CA GLU A 798 -23.00 21.30 15.75
C GLU A 798 -23.97 21.06 14.59
N LEU A 799 -24.02 19.84 14.06
CA LEU A 799 -24.94 19.47 12.99
C LEU A 799 -26.41 19.43 13.45
N PHE A 800 -26.65 19.01 14.69
CA PHE A 800 -27.98 19.03 15.31
C PHE A 800 -28.46 20.46 15.52
N GLU A 801 -27.59 21.35 16.02
CA GLU A 801 -27.88 22.78 16.13
C GLU A 801 -28.21 23.39 14.76
N GLU A 802 -27.43 23.10 13.71
CA GLU A 802 -27.69 23.58 12.34
C GLU A 802 -29.05 23.12 11.81
N LYS A 803 -29.44 21.87 12.10
CA LYS A 803 -30.71 21.27 11.65
C LYS A 803 -31.90 21.57 12.56
N GLY A 804 -31.69 22.23 13.70
CA GLY A 804 -32.72 22.44 14.71
C GLY A 804 -33.19 21.16 15.41
N ILE A 805 -32.34 20.13 15.45
CA ILE A 805 -32.60 18.84 16.09
C ILE A 805 -32.21 18.93 17.56
N TYR A 806 -33.11 18.59 18.47
CA TYR A 806 -32.84 18.53 19.91
C TYR A 806 -32.89 17.08 20.42
N ASN A 807 -32.06 16.78 21.41
CA ASN A 807 -31.99 15.46 22.05
C ASN A 807 -31.70 15.63 23.56
N VAL A 808 -32.73 15.38 24.38
CA VAL A 808 -32.67 15.49 25.85
C VAL A 808 -31.52 14.68 26.45
N PHE A 809 -31.25 13.48 25.95
CA PHE A 809 -30.23 12.60 26.53
C PHE A 809 -28.80 13.10 26.24
N LEU A 810 -28.57 13.71 25.07
CA LEU A 810 -27.29 14.33 24.74
C LEU A 810 -27.03 15.57 25.62
N ASP A 811 -28.07 16.37 25.84
CA ASP A 811 -28.03 17.52 26.75
C ASP A 811 -27.77 17.07 28.20
N PHE A 812 -28.40 15.97 28.63
CA PHE A 812 -28.12 15.36 29.93
C PHE A 812 -26.65 14.93 30.08
N TYR A 813 -26.05 14.28 29.08
CA TYR A 813 -24.63 13.92 29.14
C TYR A 813 -23.72 15.16 29.27
N SER A 814 -24.07 16.25 28.59
CA SER A 814 -23.37 17.54 28.72
C SER A 814 -23.47 18.08 30.15
N ASN A 815 -24.65 18.03 30.76
CA ASN A 815 -24.85 18.41 32.16
C ASN A 815 -24.08 17.48 33.13
N LEU A 816 -24.08 16.17 32.86
CA LEU A 816 -23.42 15.14 33.67
C LEU A 816 -21.91 15.35 33.75
N VAL A 817 -21.22 15.54 32.62
CA VAL A 817 -19.75 15.73 32.64
C VAL A 817 -19.33 17.01 33.36
N ASN A 818 -20.17 18.05 33.32
CA ASN A 818 -19.97 19.29 34.08
C ASN A 818 -20.22 19.07 35.57
N SER A 819 -21.33 18.43 35.94
CA SER A 819 -21.64 18.13 37.35
C SER A 819 -20.62 17.20 38.01
N LEU A 820 -20.03 16.25 37.28
CA LEU A 820 -18.93 15.41 37.78
C LEU A 820 -17.69 16.23 38.14
N PHE A 821 -17.38 17.25 37.34
CA PHE A 821 -16.27 18.17 37.60
C PHE A 821 -16.57 19.08 38.79
N GLU A 822 -17.73 19.72 38.81
CA GLU A 822 -18.17 20.61 39.91
C GLU A 822 -18.23 19.87 41.26
N SER A 823 -18.69 18.62 41.26
CA SER A 823 -18.75 17.75 42.45
C SER A 823 -17.38 17.19 42.86
N LYS A 824 -16.31 17.50 42.12
CA LYS A 824 -14.93 17.03 42.33
C LYS A 824 -14.75 15.52 42.20
N VAL A 825 -15.58 14.86 41.40
CA VAL A 825 -15.43 13.43 41.05
C VAL A 825 -14.28 13.23 40.06
N THR A 826 -14.11 14.21 39.17
CA THR A 826 -13.09 14.26 38.12
C THR A 826 -12.24 15.53 38.28
N LYS A 827 -11.03 15.54 37.70
CA LYS A 827 -10.09 16.68 37.78
C LYS A 827 -10.36 17.76 36.72
N ASN A 828 -11.12 17.42 35.70
CA ASN A 828 -11.46 18.22 34.52
C ASN A 828 -12.81 17.74 33.98
N VAL A 829 -13.40 18.52 33.07
CA VAL A 829 -14.61 18.11 32.37
C VAL A 829 -14.23 17.01 31.38
N TYR A 830 -14.77 15.81 31.60
CA TYR A 830 -14.55 14.67 30.71
C TYR A 830 -15.31 14.86 29.40
N CYS A 831 -14.80 14.28 28.31
CA CYS A 831 -15.54 14.27 27.05
C CYS A 831 -16.68 13.25 27.11
N VAL A 832 -17.75 13.54 26.39
CA VAL A 832 -18.77 12.56 26.01
C VAL A 832 -18.22 11.79 24.80
N ASN A 833 -18.18 10.46 24.86
CA ASN A 833 -17.61 9.67 23.78
C ASN A 833 -18.63 9.46 22.64
N VAL A 834 -18.16 8.97 21.49
CA VAL A 834 -19.06 8.66 20.35
C VAL A 834 -20.13 7.61 20.69
N ASP A 835 -19.85 6.66 21.59
CA ASP A 835 -20.82 5.64 21.98
C ASP A 835 -22.04 6.25 22.69
N ALA A 836 -21.88 7.35 23.43
CA ALA A 836 -23.00 8.10 23.99
C ALA A 836 -23.85 8.69 22.88
N VAL A 837 -23.23 9.33 21.89
CA VAL A 837 -23.94 9.92 20.74
C VAL A 837 -24.76 8.87 20.01
N ILE A 838 -24.19 7.67 19.86
CA ILE A 838 -24.87 6.52 19.27
C ILE A 838 -26.10 6.12 20.10
N ALA A 839 -25.90 5.95 21.42
CA ALA A 839 -26.96 5.55 22.35
C ALA A 839 -28.10 6.57 22.42
N VAL A 840 -27.81 7.86 22.49
CA VAL A 840 -28.83 8.92 22.66
C VAL A 840 -29.69 9.10 21.42
N ILE A 841 -29.11 8.96 20.21
CA ILE A 841 -29.87 9.04 18.96
C ILE A 841 -30.86 7.89 18.88
N LEU A 842 -30.38 6.67 19.13
CA LEU A 842 -31.26 5.51 19.09
C LEU A 842 -32.32 5.57 20.18
N LEU A 843 -31.94 5.92 21.42
CA LEU A 843 -32.87 6.02 22.53
C LEU A 843 -33.97 7.04 22.23
N LYS A 844 -33.64 8.20 21.64
CA LYS A 844 -34.63 9.19 21.18
C LYS A 844 -35.66 8.56 20.23
N ILE A 845 -35.21 7.78 19.24
CA ILE A 845 -36.09 7.13 18.26
C ILE A 845 -37.05 6.11 18.91
N VAL A 846 -36.55 5.33 19.88
CA VAL A 846 -37.32 4.24 20.50
C VAL A 846 -38.04 4.65 21.80
N TRP A 847 -37.80 5.84 22.33
CA TRP A 847 -38.30 6.28 23.64
C TRP A 847 -39.83 6.25 23.74
N LYS A 848 -40.52 6.83 22.76
CA LYS A 848 -41.98 6.91 22.78
C LYS A 848 -42.62 5.51 22.75
N PRO A 849 -42.26 4.61 21.81
CA PRO A 849 -42.69 3.22 21.86
C PRO A 849 -42.40 2.51 23.19
N PHE A 850 -41.24 2.81 23.80
CA PHE A 850 -40.79 2.22 25.07
C PHE A 850 -41.67 2.65 26.25
N ILE A 851 -41.90 3.96 26.44
CA ILE A 851 -42.76 4.46 27.53
C ILE A 851 -44.24 4.08 27.34
N GLU A 852 -44.68 3.87 26.10
CA GLU A 852 -46.02 3.38 25.76
C GLU A 852 -46.17 1.86 25.98
N GLY A 853 -45.07 1.15 26.28
CA GLY A 853 -45.07 -0.30 26.52
C GLY A 853 -45.23 -1.15 25.25
N THR A 854 -45.01 -0.55 24.07
CA THR A 854 -45.12 -1.25 22.78
C THR A 854 -43.83 -2.00 22.40
N ILE A 855 -42.71 -1.64 23.02
CA ILE A 855 -41.44 -2.36 22.97
C ILE A 855 -40.92 -2.60 24.39
N SER A 856 -40.31 -3.76 24.61
CA SER A 856 -39.69 -4.17 25.87
C SER A 856 -38.27 -3.64 26.04
N ASP A 857 -37.71 -3.72 27.26
CA ASP A 857 -36.31 -3.43 27.54
C ASP A 857 -35.38 -4.25 26.60
N GLU A 858 -35.64 -5.56 26.47
CA GLU A 858 -34.86 -6.48 25.61
C GLU A 858 -34.92 -6.09 24.11
N GLU A 859 -36.06 -5.60 23.63
CA GLU A 859 -36.21 -5.14 22.25
C GLU A 859 -35.42 -3.85 21.99
N VAL A 860 -35.37 -2.92 22.95
CA VAL A 860 -34.54 -1.72 22.89
C VAL A 860 -33.05 -2.10 22.84
N GLU A 861 -32.63 -3.03 23.70
CA GLU A 861 -31.26 -3.54 23.76
C GLU A 861 -30.84 -4.22 22.45
N SER A 862 -31.72 -5.08 21.91
CA SER A 862 -31.53 -5.77 20.65
C SER A 862 -31.44 -4.80 19.47
N ALA A 863 -32.28 -3.76 19.44
CA ALA A 863 -32.23 -2.72 18.42
C ALA A 863 -30.90 -1.95 18.45
N ALA A 864 -30.35 -1.68 19.64
CA ALA A 864 -29.06 -1.01 19.80
C ALA A 864 -27.91 -1.81 19.23
N PHE A 865 -27.84 -3.08 19.60
CA PHE A 865 -26.77 -3.92 19.11
C PHE A 865 -26.92 -4.18 17.60
N THR A 866 -28.14 -4.41 17.10
CA THR A 866 -28.39 -4.60 15.67
C THR A 866 -28.01 -3.36 14.85
N THR A 867 -28.33 -2.16 15.34
CA THR A 867 -27.91 -0.89 14.70
C THR A 867 -26.39 -0.80 14.61
N PHE A 868 -25.68 -1.19 15.67
CA PHE A 868 -24.22 -1.25 15.63
C PHE A 868 -23.70 -2.19 14.54
N LEU A 869 -24.32 -3.37 14.41
CA LEU A 869 -23.96 -4.34 13.37
C LEU A 869 -24.22 -3.78 11.96
N PHE A 870 -25.30 -3.03 11.76
CA PHE A 870 -25.62 -2.42 10.46
C PHE A 870 -24.54 -1.45 10.00
N GLY A 871 -24.18 -0.48 10.84
CA GLY A 871 -23.15 0.48 10.45
C GLY A 871 -21.76 -0.16 10.37
N ARG A 872 -21.43 -1.10 11.28
CA ARG A 872 -20.12 -1.78 11.25
C ARG A 872 -19.96 -2.74 10.07
N MET A 873 -21.06 -3.25 9.48
CA MET A 873 -21.00 -4.09 8.28
C MET A 873 -20.31 -3.37 7.13
N ILE A 874 -20.51 -2.05 7.00
CA ILE A 874 -19.98 -1.21 5.92
C ILE A 874 -18.44 -1.26 5.93
N GLY A 875 -17.84 -0.92 7.07
CA GLY A 875 -16.38 -0.91 7.18
C GLY A 875 -15.79 -2.31 7.11
N CYS A 876 -16.47 -3.32 7.68
CA CYS A 876 -15.98 -4.69 7.61
C CYS A 876 -16.04 -5.26 6.19
N ALA A 877 -17.06 -4.93 5.40
CA ALA A 877 -17.11 -5.30 3.98
C ALA A 877 -15.93 -4.71 3.20
N ALA A 878 -15.58 -3.45 3.44
CA ALA A 878 -14.40 -2.83 2.84
C ALA A 878 -13.09 -3.52 3.27
N GLU A 879 -12.97 -3.93 4.53
CA GLU A 879 -11.81 -4.68 5.01
C GLU A 879 -11.73 -6.10 4.42
N VAL A 880 -12.87 -6.74 4.19
CA VAL A 880 -12.94 -8.05 3.51
C VAL A 880 -12.47 -7.93 2.07
N ASP A 881 -12.97 -6.95 1.32
CA ASP A 881 -12.54 -6.71 -0.07
C ASP A 881 -11.06 -6.33 -0.15
N ASP A 882 -10.60 -5.40 0.69
CA ASP A 882 -9.22 -4.93 0.71
C ASP A 882 -8.25 -6.05 1.09
N HIS A 883 -8.58 -6.88 2.08
CA HIS A 883 -7.74 -8.04 2.44
C HIS A 883 -7.78 -9.16 1.40
N THR A 884 -8.90 -9.35 0.71
CA THR A 884 -8.97 -10.31 -0.40
C THR A 884 -7.99 -9.91 -1.51
N ASN A 885 -7.99 -8.62 -1.87
CA ASN A 885 -7.17 -8.10 -2.96
C ASN A 885 -5.68 -7.90 -2.58
N ARG A 886 -5.39 -7.45 -1.35
CA ARG A 886 -4.04 -7.04 -0.91
C ARG A 886 -3.46 -7.91 0.19
N GLY A 887 -4.25 -8.75 0.83
CA GLY A 887 -3.81 -9.54 1.97
C GLY A 887 -2.88 -10.67 1.59
N ARG A 888 -1.92 -10.93 2.48
CA ARG A 888 -1.28 -12.24 2.65
C ARG A 888 -1.96 -12.97 3.82
N ASN A 889 -1.67 -14.25 3.99
CA ASN A 889 -2.15 -15.00 5.15
C ASN A 889 -1.72 -14.28 6.44
N MET A 890 -2.69 -13.95 7.28
CA MET A 890 -2.47 -13.32 8.57
C MET A 890 -2.61 -14.37 9.68
N ASP A 891 -1.63 -14.43 10.58
CA ASP A 891 -1.77 -15.19 11.83
C ASP A 891 -2.41 -14.31 12.91
N THR A 892 -3.67 -14.59 13.21
CA THR A 892 -4.45 -13.91 14.25
C THR A 892 -4.27 -14.54 15.62
N ARG A 893 -3.54 -15.65 15.75
CA ARG A 893 -3.33 -16.30 17.05
C ARG A 893 -2.46 -15.43 17.95
N THR A 894 -2.76 -15.45 19.24
CA THR A 894 -1.85 -14.94 20.26
C THR A 894 -0.58 -15.78 20.23
N ALA A 895 0.58 -15.13 20.09
CA ALA A 895 1.87 -15.83 20.11
C ALA A 895 2.00 -16.68 21.38
N ALA A 896 2.52 -17.90 21.26
CA ALA A 896 2.65 -18.81 22.40
C ALA A 896 3.40 -18.19 23.59
N SER A 897 4.37 -17.30 23.32
CA SER A 897 5.11 -16.53 24.34
C SER A 897 4.26 -15.54 25.15
N LYS A 898 3.04 -15.22 24.69
CA LYS A 898 2.06 -14.37 25.38
C LYS A 898 0.92 -15.16 26.01
N CYS A 899 0.92 -16.49 25.88
CA CYS A 899 -0.04 -17.36 26.53
C CYS A 899 0.58 -17.96 27.80
N SER A 900 -0.18 -18.00 28.88
CA SER A 900 0.19 -18.72 30.11
C SER A 900 -0.74 -19.92 30.30
N TYR A 901 -0.17 -21.06 30.68
CA TYR A 901 -0.97 -22.21 31.08
C TYR A 901 -1.52 -21.94 32.49
N VAL A 902 -2.84 -21.84 32.62
CA VAL A 902 -3.50 -21.78 33.93
C VAL A 902 -3.80 -23.23 34.31
N ARG A 903 -3.17 -23.72 35.38
CA ARG A 903 -3.39 -25.07 35.91
C ARG A 903 -4.59 -25.11 36.83
#